data_AF-A0A154PIT6-F1
#
_entry.id   AF-A0A154PIT6-F1
#
_cell.length_a   1.000
_cell.length_b   1.000
_cell.length_c   1.000
_cell.angle_alpha   90.00
_cell.angle_beta   90.00
_cell.angle_gamma   90.00
#
_symmetry.space_group_name_H-M   'P 1'
#
loop_
_entity.id
_entity.type
_entity.pdbx_description
1 polymer ?
#
loop_
_entity_poly.entity_id
_entity_poly.type
_entity_poly.pdbx_seq_one_letter_code
_entity_poly.pdbx_strand_id
1 'polypeptide(L)'
;MKTRKIFAILGAGLILACCVMMYLMMDLALFPPGQGAKLSVNDNQWLHFENRLAKLEKDFNKHHEVMNALREVAEAKNFVPVVHSINRHNQSVSSSSLHSGKVLTCNFTIEKVPEVDIQMLEMYRQLEFNNIDGGVWKQGWDITYDDKQWHPNRKLKVFVVPHSHNDPGWLSTFEKYYAFQTRSILNNMVPKLVEDSRRKFIWAEISFFQLWWEDQSETTRTLVRRLIHDGQLEIVSGGWVMPDESVSHWMAQLTQLTEGHQWLKYNLDYTPNSGWAIDPFGLSPTMPYLLKNAGLQNVLIQRVHYSVKKRLAKEKHLEFRWRQLWDNDGSTEIFTHVMPFYSYDVPHTCGPDPKVCCQFDFFRLQSSGLTCPWKVAPRAITDGNVAERAALLLDQYRKKAQLFKTDVVLAPLGDDFRYTYFAEWDAQYTNYRKLFDYMNRNKQMNVQIQFGTLTDYFDAVREKHNLNEFPTLSGDFFTYSDRDDHYWSGYYTSRSSTIKLVKARMWHSLFQHHDGITGTAKDEVVVDYAKKMIIALNNSAHVLQQSVVHLLKTSQKTIDVDAVYITLDESRLRHTSAGDKHVLTLRDEYPQKKVILYNSIPRQRTKVQTLIVSTPYVKVTDRMGQPIQCQISPIWIGPAALTAARYELSFLITVPGFGITTYIIHTLPKTSFPSEVHLANVTVYNTDINLLKIPAFDQIQVVPNAQEFSITQRPDLSASFGKSGLLKALRVGNTTFPAHLEFVKYGTRKGSGKDKSGAYLFLPEKPEPDLVFMDNKCIVHLITGPIVSKVFVELAHVRHTCILYNSPGCDGLGLHIFNEVDISETQNYELAMRLSTDITSGDQFFTDLNGLNMIKRQRFPKLPTQGNYYPMASSAYIEDKRVRLTVVTAQPLGVSSMASGQIEIMQDRRLQQDDNRGLGQGVTDNLLTNHWFMFVLEKRRSPCPSPSPSTNHPAGLLSLYGHLASEELLHPIIAMHRPNVLPFDLNAYFSPLRHDLPVDLSVVSFRVFPIPDGAGKGIGMVLHKAALDMCWNDNSYQRYFNVSESGEIDLTKFFNYIDDWIISKAPLTFHNVGPSLKSPIVNLCPHQILSILFHKTQS
;
A
#
# COMPACT_ATOMS: atom_id res chain seq x y z
N MET A 1 54.14 40.40 32.02
CA MET A 1 53.37 39.16 31.71
C MET A 1 52.12 38.93 32.55
N LYS A 2 52.07 39.22 33.87
CA LYS A 2 50.85 38.98 34.70
C LYS A 2 49.61 39.79 34.24
N THR A 3 49.76 41.05 33.82
CA THR A 3 48.64 41.92 33.39
C THR A 3 47.88 41.41 32.15
N ARG A 4 48.55 40.88 31.12
CA ARG A 4 47.87 40.33 29.92
C ARG A 4 47.00 39.10 30.23
N LYS A 5 47.38 38.25 31.20
CA LYS A 5 46.53 37.12 31.61
C LYS A 5 45.27 37.56 32.36
N ILE A 6 45.36 38.63 33.17
CA ILE A 6 44.22 39.19 33.90
C ILE A 6 43.18 39.77 32.92
N PHE A 7 43.61 40.52 31.90
CA PHE A 7 42.71 41.02 30.86
C PHE A 7 42.05 39.90 30.03
N ALA A 8 42.77 38.82 29.72
CA ALA A 8 42.19 37.68 29.00
C ALA A 8 41.13 36.93 29.83
N ILE A 9 41.37 36.76 31.14
CA ILE A 9 40.41 36.10 32.06
C ILE A 9 39.18 36.99 32.30
N LEU A 10 39.36 38.31 32.47
CA LEU A 10 38.25 39.26 32.56
C LEU A 10 37.43 39.32 31.27
N GLY A 11 38.08 39.30 30.10
CA GLY A 11 37.41 39.27 28.80
C GLY A 11 36.59 38.00 28.59
N ALA A 12 37.15 36.83 28.92
CA ALA A 12 36.42 35.56 28.86
C ALA A 12 35.24 35.52 29.85
N GLY A 13 35.41 36.05 31.07
CA GLY A 13 34.34 36.16 32.05
C GLY A 13 33.21 37.09 31.61
N LEU A 14 33.53 38.22 30.96
CA LEU A 14 32.55 39.14 30.37
C LEU A 14 31.76 38.49 29.22
N ILE A 15 32.42 37.75 28.33
CA ILE A 15 31.76 37.03 27.25
C ILE A 15 30.82 35.95 27.80
N LEU A 16 31.28 35.17 28.80
CA LEU A 16 30.45 34.15 29.43
C LEU A 16 29.23 34.77 30.14
N ALA A 17 29.42 35.88 30.85
CA ALA A 17 28.34 36.63 31.49
C ALA A 17 27.34 37.21 30.47
N CYS A 18 27.80 37.70 29.31
CA CYS A 18 26.92 38.12 28.22
C CYS A 18 26.12 36.96 27.64
N CYS A 19 26.74 35.78 27.43
CA CYS A 19 26.02 34.60 26.96
C CYS A 19 24.96 34.11 27.97
N VAL A 20 25.29 34.11 29.26
CA VAL A 20 24.35 33.74 30.34
C VAL A 20 23.23 34.78 30.49
N MET A 21 23.52 36.08 30.37
CA MET A 21 22.50 37.14 30.33
C MET A 21 21.58 37.00 29.12
N MET A 22 22.12 36.69 27.94
CA MET A 22 21.32 36.52 26.72
C MET A 22 20.46 35.24 26.77
N TYR A 23 20.98 34.17 27.36
CA TYR A 23 20.21 32.96 27.68
C TYR A 23 19.08 33.25 28.68
N LEU A 24 19.39 33.92 29.80
CA LEU A 24 18.39 34.32 30.81
C LEU A 24 17.33 35.28 30.25
N MET A 25 17.70 36.20 29.35
CA MET A 25 16.71 37.06 28.66
C MET A 25 15.86 36.29 27.65
N MET A 26 16.39 35.24 27.00
CA MET A 26 15.56 34.33 26.19
C MET A 26 14.60 33.51 27.07
N ASP A 27 15.07 32.96 28.19
CA ASP A 27 14.25 32.18 29.14
C ASP A 27 13.12 33.06 29.74
N LEU A 28 13.45 34.27 30.19
CA LEU A 28 12.48 35.24 30.74
C LEU A 28 11.53 35.82 29.68
N ALA A 29 11.92 35.85 28.41
CA ALA A 29 11.04 36.27 27.31
C ALA A 29 10.11 35.16 26.81
N LEU A 30 10.44 33.89 27.05
CA LEU A 30 9.67 32.72 26.60
C LEU A 30 8.82 32.09 27.71
N PHE A 31 9.26 32.10 28.98
CA PHE A 31 8.55 31.48 30.10
C PHE A 31 8.70 32.25 31.43
N PRO A 32 7.70 33.05 31.85
CA PRO A 32 7.66 33.64 33.18
C PRO A 32 7.35 32.57 34.25
N PRO A 33 8.08 32.52 35.40
CA PRO A 33 7.73 31.64 36.50
C PRO A 33 6.46 32.14 37.21
N GLY A 34 5.40 31.32 37.20
CA GLY A 34 4.05 31.79 37.52
C GLY A 34 3.66 31.74 39.01
N GLN A 35 2.58 32.47 39.32
CA GLN A 35 1.59 32.08 40.34
C GLN A 35 0.18 32.39 39.82
N GLY A 36 -0.79 31.58 40.25
CA GLY A 36 -2.03 31.32 39.51
C GLY A 36 -2.97 32.52 39.26
N ALA A 37 -3.42 32.63 38.02
CA ALA A 37 -4.68 33.25 37.64
C ALA A 37 -5.25 32.56 36.38
N LYS A 38 -6.59 32.58 36.22
CA LYS A 38 -7.30 32.02 35.07
C LYS A 38 -6.82 32.68 33.78
N LEU A 39 -6.34 31.88 32.81
CA LEU A 39 -6.07 32.35 31.45
C LEU A 39 -7.29 32.07 30.57
N SER A 40 -7.98 33.14 30.19
CA SER A 40 -9.04 33.14 29.19
C SER A 40 -8.50 32.72 27.83
N VAL A 41 -8.95 31.56 27.34
CA VAL A 41 -8.79 31.18 25.92
C VAL A 41 -9.65 32.14 25.08
N ASN A 42 -9.13 32.62 23.95
CA ASN A 42 -9.81 33.58 23.06
C ASN A 42 -11.29 33.19 22.78
N ASP A 43 -12.22 33.96 23.36
CA ASP A 43 -13.65 33.64 23.41
C ASP A 43 -14.30 33.44 22.02
N ASN A 44 -13.74 34.03 20.95
CA ASN A 44 -14.31 33.93 19.61
C ASN A 44 -14.15 32.57 18.92
N GLN A 45 -13.15 31.76 19.29
CA GLN A 45 -12.99 30.42 18.69
C GLN A 45 -13.82 29.36 19.42
N TRP A 46 -13.87 29.44 20.75
CA TRP A 46 -14.61 28.46 21.54
C TRP A 46 -16.13 28.70 21.49
N LEU A 47 -16.58 29.95 21.54
CA LEU A 47 -18.00 30.29 21.37
C LEU A 47 -18.56 29.87 20.00
N HIS A 48 -17.75 29.89 18.93
CA HIS A 48 -18.16 29.36 17.63
C HIS A 48 -18.25 27.82 17.64
N PHE A 49 -17.39 27.14 18.40
CA PHE A 49 -17.41 25.69 18.55
C PHE A 49 -18.60 25.23 19.40
N GLU A 50 -18.85 25.86 20.55
CA GLU A 50 -20.00 25.59 21.41
C GLU A 50 -21.33 25.92 20.72
N ASN A 51 -21.44 27.04 19.99
CA ASN A 51 -22.63 27.33 19.19
C ASN A 51 -22.86 26.31 18.07
N ARG A 52 -21.80 25.73 17.47
CA ARG A 52 -21.93 24.62 16.52
C ARG A 52 -22.32 23.32 17.21
N LEU A 53 -21.79 23.04 18.40
CA LEU A 53 -22.12 21.84 19.18
C LEU A 53 -23.59 21.88 19.63
N ALA A 54 -24.04 23.00 20.22
CA ALA A 54 -25.42 23.22 20.63
C ALA A 54 -26.40 23.21 19.45
N LYS A 55 -25.99 23.72 18.27
CA LYS A 55 -26.78 23.59 17.04
C LYS A 55 -26.87 22.13 16.58
N LEU A 56 -25.76 21.38 16.59
CA LEU A 56 -25.73 19.96 16.25
C LEU A 56 -26.57 19.11 17.21
N GLU A 57 -26.52 19.36 18.53
CA GLU A 57 -27.38 18.68 19.50
C GLU A 57 -28.86 19.02 19.27
N LYS A 58 -29.19 20.28 18.98
CA LYS A 58 -30.55 20.70 18.65
C LYS A 58 -31.07 20.06 17.36
N ASP A 59 -30.24 20.01 16.32
CA ASP A 59 -30.58 19.37 15.05
C ASP A 59 -30.67 17.84 15.18
N PHE A 60 -29.85 17.23 16.05
CA PHE A 60 -29.90 15.79 16.38
C PHE A 60 -31.17 15.43 17.15
N ASN A 61 -31.53 16.21 18.17
CA ASN A 61 -32.79 16.04 18.92
C ASN A 61 -34.01 16.23 18.01
N LYS A 62 -33.97 17.22 17.09
CA LYS A 62 -35.02 17.42 16.10
C LYS A 62 -35.13 16.26 15.11
N HIS A 63 -34.01 15.66 14.69
CA HIS A 63 -34.03 14.40 13.94
C HIS A 63 -34.57 13.24 14.76
N HIS A 64 -34.30 13.17 16.06
CA HIS A 64 -34.84 12.13 16.93
C HIS A 64 -36.38 12.23 17.08
N GLU A 65 -36.90 13.45 17.24
CA GLU A 65 -38.35 13.71 17.23
C GLU A 65 -39.00 13.33 15.87
N VAL A 66 -38.39 13.73 14.75
CA VAL A 66 -38.88 13.38 13.40
C VAL A 66 -38.85 11.87 13.17
N MET A 67 -37.81 11.17 13.61
CA MET A 67 -37.72 9.70 13.50
C MET A 67 -38.75 8.98 14.38
N ASN A 68 -39.07 9.51 15.55
CA ASN A 68 -40.12 8.95 16.41
C ASN A 68 -41.53 9.21 15.82
N ALA A 69 -41.79 10.42 15.28
CA ALA A 69 -43.03 10.72 14.58
C ALA A 69 -43.22 9.85 13.30
N LEU A 70 -42.15 9.60 12.53
CA LEU A 70 -42.19 8.69 11.38
C LEU A 70 -42.45 7.24 11.80
N ARG A 71 -42.02 6.84 13.00
CA ARG A 71 -42.27 5.50 13.56
C ARG A 71 -43.73 5.31 13.99
N GLU A 72 -44.33 6.29 14.66
CA GLU A 72 -45.76 6.27 14.99
C GLU A 72 -46.64 6.24 13.73
N VAL A 73 -46.26 6.95 12.66
CA VAL A 73 -46.96 6.91 11.36
C VAL A 73 -46.82 5.54 10.67
N ALA A 74 -45.72 4.83 10.88
CA ALA A 74 -45.51 3.49 10.32
C ALA A 74 -46.33 2.40 11.03
N GLU A 75 -46.52 2.51 12.35
CA GLU A 75 -47.28 1.55 13.15
C GLU A 75 -48.83 1.69 12.96
N ALA A 76 -49.30 2.80 12.38
CA ALA A 76 -50.73 3.11 12.23
C ALA A 76 -51.42 2.56 10.95
N LYS A 77 -50.71 1.87 10.04
CA LYS A 77 -51.28 1.40 8.76
C LYS A 77 -51.39 -0.13 8.65
N ASN A 78 -52.46 -0.69 9.21
CA ASN A 78 -52.92 -2.03 8.87
C ASN A 78 -53.48 -2.06 7.42
N PHE A 79 -52.87 -2.85 6.53
CA PHE A 79 -53.48 -3.22 5.25
C PHE A 79 -53.49 -4.75 5.08
N VAL A 80 -54.70 -5.28 4.87
CA VAL A 80 -54.96 -6.72 4.68
C VAL A 80 -54.77 -7.09 3.21
N PRO A 81 -54.02 -8.15 2.87
CA PRO A 81 -53.88 -8.59 1.49
C PRO A 81 -55.11 -9.42 1.05
N VAL A 82 -55.77 -8.99 -0.03
CA VAL A 82 -56.82 -9.75 -0.70
C VAL A 82 -56.20 -10.68 -1.74
N VAL A 83 -56.58 -11.96 -1.71
CA VAL A 83 -56.07 -13.00 -2.61
C VAL A 83 -56.77 -12.92 -3.97
N HIS A 84 -55.98 -12.92 -5.05
CA HIS A 84 -56.46 -13.27 -6.39
C HIS A 84 -55.65 -14.44 -6.97
N SER A 85 -56.35 -15.53 -7.22
CA SER A 85 -55.85 -16.71 -7.90
C SER A 85 -55.95 -16.55 -9.42
N ILE A 86 -54.86 -16.82 -10.14
CA ILE A 86 -54.92 -17.08 -11.59
C ILE A 86 -54.16 -18.38 -11.87
N ASN A 87 -54.75 -19.21 -12.73
CA ASN A 87 -54.42 -20.62 -12.87
C ASN A 87 -53.09 -20.90 -13.58
N ARG A 88 -52.46 -22.00 -13.19
CA ARG A 88 -51.38 -22.65 -13.95
C ARG A 88 -51.94 -23.22 -15.26
N HIS A 89 -51.23 -23.01 -16.37
CA HIS A 89 -51.27 -23.94 -17.49
C HIS A 89 -49.98 -24.75 -17.54
N ASN A 90 -50.13 -26.08 -17.45
CA ASN A 90 -49.05 -27.02 -17.69
C ASN A 90 -48.75 -27.11 -19.19
N GLN A 91 -47.49 -26.96 -19.57
CA GLN A 91 -46.94 -27.65 -20.72
C GLN A 91 -45.68 -28.39 -20.29
N SER A 92 -45.68 -29.70 -20.51
CA SER A 92 -44.57 -30.60 -20.21
C SER A 92 -44.06 -31.18 -21.53
N VAL A 93 -42.80 -30.88 -21.90
CA VAL A 93 -42.15 -31.51 -23.06
C VAL A 93 -40.70 -31.85 -22.72
N SER A 94 -40.42 -33.17 -22.74
CA SER A 94 -39.15 -33.89 -22.86
C SER A 94 -37.88 -33.37 -22.13
N SER A 95 -37.36 -34.25 -21.27
CA SER A 95 -35.94 -34.34 -20.98
C SER A 95 -35.11 -34.52 -22.26
N SER A 96 -34.10 -33.67 -22.46
CA SER A 96 -32.96 -33.97 -23.34
C SER A 96 -31.67 -33.84 -22.55
N SER A 97 -30.75 -34.76 -22.80
CA SER A 97 -29.52 -34.96 -22.05
C SER A 97 -28.44 -33.94 -22.42
N LEU A 98 -27.53 -33.71 -21.46
CA LEU A 98 -26.17 -33.18 -21.62
C LEU A 98 -25.92 -32.26 -22.83
N HIS A 99 -25.80 -30.97 -22.56
CA HIS A 99 -24.74 -30.18 -23.19
C HIS A 99 -23.75 -29.76 -22.11
N SER A 100 -22.55 -30.33 -22.17
CA SER A 100 -21.41 -29.87 -21.39
C SER A 100 -21.13 -28.41 -21.73
N GLY A 101 -21.42 -27.53 -20.77
CA GLY A 101 -21.00 -26.13 -20.87
C GLY A 101 -19.49 -26.09 -21.09
N LYS A 102 -19.05 -25.43 -22.16
CA LYS A 102 -17.63 -25.32 -22.50
C LYS A 102 -16.84 -24.86 -21.28
N VAL A 103 -15.85 -25.66 -20.87
CA VAL A 103 -14.84 -25.23 -19.92
C VAL A 103 -14.26 -23.91 -20.45
N LEU A 104 -14.37 -22.84 -19.67
CA LEU A 104 -13.76 -21.56 -19.98
C LEU A 104 -12.24 -21.72 -19.86
N THR A 105 -11.60 -22.06 -20.97
CA THR A 105 -10.15 -22.29 -21.05
C THR A 105 -9.41 -20.99 -20.74
N CYS A 106 -8.69 -20.97 -19.62
CA CYS A 106 -7.79 -19.89 -19.27
C CYS A 106 -6.75 -19.66 -20.38
N ASN A 107 -6.74 -18.46 -20.96
CA ASN A 107 -5.86 -18.11 -22.07
C ASN A 107 -4.45 -17.68 -21.61
N PHE A 108 -4.14 -17.83 -20.31
CA PHE A 108 -2.82 -17.56 -19.75
C PHE A 108 -1.84 -18.66 -20.20
N THR A 109 -1.14 -18.38 -21.30
CA THR A 109 0.06 -19.10 -21.70
C THR A 109 1.26 -18.21 -21.35
N ILE A 110 2.06 -18.65 -20.37
CA ILE A 110 3.22 -17.89 -19.88
C ILE A 110 4.33 -17.73 -20.95
N GLU A 111 4.17 -18.41 -22.09
CA GLU A 111 5.14 -18.53 -23.19
C GLU A 111 5.02 -17.43 -24.27
N LYS A 112 3.99 -16.55 -24.24
CA LYS A 112 3.72 -15.55 -25.30
C LYS A 112 3.88 -14.10 -24.85
N VAL A 113 4.77 -13.36 -25.53
CA VAL A 113 5.01 -11.92 -25.35
C VAL A 113 4.02 -11.08 -26.21
N PRO A 114 3.39 -10.02 -25.67
CA PRO A 114 2.55 -9.13 -26.46
C PRO A 114 3.28 -8.29 -27.50
N GLU A 115 2.65 -8.12 -28.67
CA GLU A 115 3.09 -7.19 -29.72
C GLU A 115 2.40 -5.82 -29.56
N VAL A 116 3.20 -4.75 -29.59
CA VAL A 116 2.76 -3.34 -29.53
C VAL A 116 3.63 -2.48 -30.45
N ASP A 117 3.08 -1.35 -30.93
CA ASP A 117 3.79 -0.41 -31.80
C ASP A 117 4.89 0.34 -31.04
N ILE A 118 4.63 0.68 -29.77
CA ILE A 118 5.54 1.41 -28.88
C ILE A 118 5.71 0.62 -27.58
N GLN A 119 6.92 0.14 -27.34
CA GLN A 119 7.29 -0.48 -26.07
C GLN A 119 8.27 0.47 -25.35
N MET A 120 7.92 0.95 -24.16
CA MET A 120 8.66 2.04 -23.49
C MET A 120 10.10 1.66 -23.11
N LEU A 121 10.35 0.41 -22.69
CA LEU A 121 11.71 -0.06 -22.39
C LEU A 121 12.57 -0.13 -23.66
N GLU A 122 11.98 -0.52 -24.79
CA GLU A 122 12.69 -0.50 -26.08
C GLU A 122 12.93 0.93 -26.58
N MET A 123 11.96 1.83 -26.42
CA MET A 123 12.18 3.27 -26.68
C MET A 123 13.32 3.83 -25.81
N TYR A 124 13.35 3.50 -24.51
CA TYR A 124 14.41 3.96 -23.61
C TYR A 124 15.79 3.42 -24.00
N ARG A 125 15.91 2.21 -24.59
CA ARG A 125 17.18 1.70 -25.13
C ARG A 125 17.67 2.48 -26.36
N GLN A 126 16.74 3.06 -27.12
CA GLN A 126 17.03 3.80 -28.36
C GLN A 126 17.19 5.31 -28.14
N LEU A 127 16.86 5.84 -26.97
CA LEU A 127 16.98 7.26 -26.63
C LEU A 127 18.37 7.58 -26.10
N GLU A 128 19.00 8.62 -26.67
CA GLU A 128 20.27 9.19 -26.20
C GLU A 128 20.11 10.14 -25.00
N PHE A 129 18.87 10.52 -24.66
CA PHE A 129 18.50 11.48 -23.60
C PHE A 129 19.24 12.84 -23.65
N ASN A 130 19.62 13.31 -24.84
CA ASN A 130 20.35 14.56 -25.02
C ASN A 130 19.47 15.83 -24.84
N ASN A 131 19.77 16.65 -23.82
CA ASN A 131 19.07 17.92 -23.58
C ASN A 131 19.62 19.09 -24.43
N ILE A 132 19.50 18.97 -25.76
CA ILE A 132 19.91 20.03 -26.70
C ILE A 132 18.85 21.14 -26.72
N ASP A 133 19.29 22.39 -26.53
CA ASP A 133 18.43 23.59 -26.58
C ASP A 133 17.70 23.72 -27.93
N GLY A 134 16.38 23.53 -27.90
CA GLY A 134 15.48 23.61 -29.06
C GLY A 134 15.04 25.01 -29.45
N GLY A 135 15.58 26.07 -28.83
CA GLY A 135 15.22 27.46 -29.13
C GLY A 135 14.18 28.02 -28.17
N VAL A 136 13.04 28.51 -28.67
CA VAL A 136 11.94 29.01 -27.81
C VAL A 136 11.28 27.88 -27.03
N TRP A 137 11.07 26.73 -27.69
CA TRP A 137 10.74 25.47 -27.01
C TRP A 137 12.04 24.77 -26.60
N LYS A 138 12.54 25.12 -25.41
CA LYS A 138 13.86 24.72 -24.89
C LYS A 138 14.20 23.23 -25.04
N GLN A 139 13.22 22.34 -24.91
CA GLN A 139 13.43 20.89 -24.92
C GLN A 139 13.07 20.22 -26.25
N GLY A 140 12.50 20.95 -27.20
CA GLY A 140 12.04 20.42 -28.48
C GLY A 140 12.91 20.88 -29.65
N TRP A 141 12.27 21.60 -30.58
CA TRP A 141 12.85 22.20 -31.77
C TRP A 141 11.96 23.38 -32.23
N ASP A 142 12.42 24.17 -33.19
CA ASP A 142 11.59 25.23 -33.79
C ASP A 142 10.49 24.62 -34.69
N ILE A 143 9.24 24.75 -34.28
CA ILE A 143 8.09 24.17 -35.00
C ILE A 143 7.66 25.11 -36.12
N THR A 144 7.78 24.66 -37.35
CA THR A 144 7.22 25.30 -38.54
C THR A 144 5.99 24.53 -39.04
N TYR A 145 5.16 25.19 -39.85
CA TYR A 145 3.97 24.60 -40.47
C TYR A 145 3.68 25.29 -41.81
N ASP A 146 2.99 24.60 -42.74
CA ASP A 146 2.51 25.23 -43.97
C ASP A 146 1.18 25.96 -43.70
N ASP A 147 1.13 27.27 -43.92
CA ASP A 147 -0.10 28.06 -43.81
C ASP A 147 -1.22 27.54 -44.72
N LYS A 148 -0.89 26.93 -45.86
CA LYS A 148 -1.86 26.42 -46.84
C LYS A 148 -2.64 25.19 -46.37
N GLN A 149 -2.17 24.49 -45.34
CA GLN A 149 -2.90 23.33 -44.79
C GLN A 149 -4.22 23.75 -44.12
N TRP A 150 -4.35 25.02 -43.73
CA TRP A 150 -5.53 25.60 -43.12
C TRP A 150 -6.38 26.30 -44.19
N HIS A 151 -7.48 25.68 -44.57
CA HIS A 151 -8.39 26.18 -45.62
C HIS A 151 -9.85 25.93 -45.23
N PRO A 152 -10.87 26.52 -45.90
CA PRO A 152 -12.27 26.48 -45.42
C PRO A 152 -12.84 25.08 -45.10
N ASN A 153 -12.38 24.05 -45.80
CA ASN A 153 -12.79 22.64 -45.63
C ASN A 153 -11.92 21.84 -44.63
N ARG A 154 -10.85 22.44 -44.09
CA ARG A 154 -9.89 21.87 -43.15
C ARG A 154 -9.45 22.98 -42.20
N LYS A 155 -10.33 23.29 -41.25
CA LYS A 155 -10.09 24.26 -40.20
C LYS A 155 -9.43 23.58 -39.00
N LEU A 156 -8.54 24.31 -38.34
CA LEU A 156 -8.04 23.92 -37.02
C LEU A 156 -9.19 24.03 -36.00
N LYS A 157 -9.55 22.93 -35.33
CA LYS A 157 -10.45 22.98 -34.16
C LYS A 157 -9.60 23.23 -32.91
N VAL A 158 -9.93 24.24 -32.11
CA VAL A 158 -9.23 24.56 -30.85
C VAL A 158 -10.22 24.60 -29.69
N PHE A 159 -9.98 23.76 -28.70
CA PHE A 159 -10.71 23.75 -27.43
C PHE A 159 -9.83 24.34 -26.35
N VAL A 160 -10.16 25.55 -25.92
CA VAL A 160 -9.52 26.18 -24.75
C VAL A 160 -10.25 25.68 -23.51
N VAL A 161 -9.55 25.07 -22.56
CA VAL A 161 -10.17 24.34 -21.44
C VAL A 161 -9.79 24.99 -20.10
N PRO A 162 -10.63 25.90 -19.56
CA PRO A 162 -10.42 26.50 -18.26
C PRO A 162 -10.41 25.48 -17.12
N HIS A 163 -9.38 25.54 -16.27
CA HIS A 163 -9.24 24.70 -15.09
C HIS A 163 -8.58 25.47 -13.94
N SER A 164 -8.61 24.88 -12.75
CA SER A 164 -7.84 25.33 -11.59
C SER A 164 -7.29 24.10 -10.88
N HIS A 165 -5.96 23.98 -10.77
CA HIS A 165 -5.35 22.87 -10.03
C HIS A 165 -5.42 23.20 -8.53
N ASN A 166 -6.01 22.31 -7.72
CA ASN A 166 -6.32 22.58 -6.31
C ASN A 166 -5.76 21.47 -5.42
N ASP A 167 -4.52 21.62 -4.96
CA ASP A 167 -3.86 20.63 -4.09
C ASP A 167 -4.63 20.40 -2.78
N PRO A 168 -5.03 19.16 -2.47
CA PRO A 168 -5.68 18.80 -1.20
C PRO A 168 -4.73 18.80 0.03
N GLY A 169 -3.77 19.71 0.06
CA GLY A 169 -2.70 19.86 1.06
C GLY A 169 -1.31 19.85 0.42
N TRP A 170 -0.60 20.98 0.52
CA TRP A 170 0.75 21.18 -0.06
C TRP A 170 1.53 22.23 0.75
N LEU A 171 1.54 23.51 0.32
CA LEU A 171 2.12 24.63 1.09
C LEU A 171 1.21 25.07 2.26
N SER A 172 -0.07 24.74 2.17
CA SER A 172 -1.10 24.97 3.19
C SER A 172 -1.88 23.70 3.47
N THR A 173 -2.67 23.67 4.56
CA THR A 173 -3.56 22.53 4.84
C THR A 173 -4.79 22.57 3.95
N PHE A 174 -5.43 21.42 3.76
CA PHE A 174 -6.71 21.28 3.06
C PHE A 174 -7.74 22.32 3.50
N GLU A 175 -7.99 22.47 4.80
CA GLU A 175 -8.99 23.41 5.33
C GLU A 175 -8.62 24.87 5.10
N LYS A 176 -7.32 25.21 5.12
CA LYS A 176 -6.85 26.55 4.81
C LYS A 176 -6.99 26.88 3.32
N TYR A 177 -6.60 25.96 2.44
CA TYR A 177 -6.82 26.12 1.00
C TYR A 177 -8.31 26.28 0.68
N TYR A 178 -9.17 25.47 1.30
CA TYR A 178 -10.62 25.64 1.22
C TYR A 178 -11.05 27.05 1.65
N ALA A 179 -10.72 27.46 2.87
CA ALA A 179 -11.19 28.72 3.44
C ALA A 179 -10.72 29.97 2.69
N PHE A 180 -9.48 29.99 2.18
CA PHE A 180 -8.87 31.19 1.61
C PHE A 180 -8.85 31.23 0.07
N GLN A 181 -8.90 30.10 -0.63
CA GLN A 181 -8.80 30.03 -2.10
C GLN A 181 -9.95 29.21 -2.70
N THR A 182 -10.00 27.90 -2.45
CA THR A 182 -10.88 26.98 -3.19
C THR A 182 -12.37 27.25 -2.99
N ARG A 183 -12.81 27.67 -1.80
CA ARG A 183 -14.21 28.11 -1.58
C ARG A 183 -14.55 29.34 -2.42
N SER A 184 -13.62 30.28 -2.60
CA SER A 184 -13.81 31.45 -3.45
C SER A 184 -13.87 31.07 -4.93
N ILE A 185 -13.02 30.14 -5.38
CA ILE A 185 -13.06 29.58 -6.74
C ILE A 185 -14.45 29.00 -7.04
N LEU A 186 -14.95 28.10 -6.19
CA LEU A 186 -16.23 27.42 -6.39
C LEU A 186 -17.45 28.37 -6.19
N ASN A 187 -17.37 29.32 -5.25
CA ASN A 187 -18.40 30.36 -5.09
C ASN A 187 -18.50 31.28 -6.33
N ASN A 188 -17.37 31.62 -6.96
CA ASN A 188 -17.34 32.43 -8.18
C ASN A 188 -17.79 31.60 -9.41
N MET A 189 -17.42 30.32 -9.47
CA MET A 189 -17.72 29.41 -10.58
C MET A 189 -19.21 29.40 -10.94
N VAL A 190 -20.11 29.22 -9.97
CA VAL A 190 -21.56 29.09 -10.26
C VAL A 190 -22.13 30.34 -10.96
N PRO A 191 -22.09 31.55 -10.39
CA PRO A 191 -22.60 32.73 -11.08
C PRO A 191 -21.82 33.01 -12.37
N LYS A 192 -20.49 32.79 -12.39
CA LYS A 192 -19.69 33.04 -13.59
C LYS A 192 -19.97 32.09 -14.75
N LEU A 193 -20.31 30.83 -14.52
CA LEU A 193 -20.74 29.94 -15.60
C LEU A 193 -22.17 30.27 -16.08
N VAL A 194 -23.05 30.72 -15.19
CA VAL A 194 -24.43 31.13 -15.54
C VAL A 194 -24.47 32.42 -16.38
N GLU A 195 -23.49 33.33 -16.25
CA GLU A 195 -23.42 34.60 -17.00
C GLU A 195 -23.34 34.46 -18.55
N ASP A 196 -22.72 33.39 -19.08
CA ASP A 196 -22.57 33.16 -20.52
C ASP A 196 -22.45 31.64 -20.77
N SER A 197 -23.42 31.05 -21.47
CA SER A 197 -23.52 29.59 -21.69
C SER A 197 -22.36 28.99 -22.48
N ARG A 198 -21.52 29.83 -23.13
CA ARG A 198 -20.29 29.39 -23.79
C ARG A 198 -19.14 29.16 -22.81
N ARG A 199 -19.26 29.57 -21.55
CA ARG A 199 -18.21 29.37 -20.54
C ARG A 199 -18.20 27.89 -20.13
N LYS A 200 -17.01 27.29 -20.14
CA LYS A 200 -16.75 25.90 -19.77
C LYS A 200 -15.68 25.88 -18.67
N PHE A 201 -15.81 24.98 -17.71
CA PHE A 201 -14.81 24.76 -16.66
C PHE A 201 -14.67 23.27 -16.38
N ILE A 202 -13.46 22.81 -16.05
CA ILE A 202 -13.24 21.44 -15.59
C ILE A 202 -12.81 21.42 -14.12
N TRP A 203 -13.24 20.40 -13.38
CA TRP A 203 -12.89 20.18 -11.98
C TRP A 203 -12.44 18.73 -11.73
N ALA A 204 -11.44 18.53 -10.87
CA ALA A 204 -10.87 17.20 -10.60
C ALA A 204 -11.05 16.73 -9.15
N GLU A 205 -10.69 17.54 -8.15
CA GLU A 205 -10.54 17.08 -6.76
C GLU A 205 -11.88 17.08 -6.00
N ILE A 206 -12.49 15.91 -5.86
CA ILE A 206 -13.83 15.79 -5.25
C ILE A 206 -13.84 16.09 -3.74
N SER A 207 -12.71 15.91 -3.05
CA SER A 207 -12.55 16.29 -1.64
C SER A 207 -12.96 17.74 -1.35
N PHE A 208 -12.47 18.70 -2.15
CA PHE A 208 -12.87 20.11 -2.01
C PHE A 208 -14.30 20.37 -2.47
N PHE A 209 -14.74 19.70 -3.54
CA PHE A 209 -16.07 19.91 -4.10
C PHE A 209 -17.17 19.44 -3.12
N GLN A 210 -16.95 18.31 -2.43
CA GLN A 210 -17.83 17.80 -1.39
C GLN A 210 -17.94 18.78 -0.21
N LEU A 211 -16.82 19.28 0.29
CA LEU A 211 -16.81 20.23 1.41
C LEU A 211 -17.54 21.54 1.05
N TRP A 212 -17.33 22.04 -0.17
CA TRP A 212 -18.06 23.19 -0.68
C TRP A 212 -19.56 22.93 -0.81
N TRP A 213 -19.94 21.78 -1.36
CA TRP A 213 -21.32 21.37 -1.62
C TRP A 213 -22.18 21.34 -0.34
N GLU A 214 -21.61 20.90 0.78
CA GLU A 214 -22.30 20.84 2.08
C GLU A 214 -22.73 22.23 2.58
N ASP A 215 -21.92 23.27 2.34
CA ASP A 215 -22.23 24.66 2.69
C ASP A 215 -23.30 25.31 1.76
N GLN A 216 -23.65 24.69 0.63
CA GLN A 216 -24.49 25.31 -0.40
C GLN A 216 -25.99 25.20 -0.16
N SER A 217 -26.72 26.27 -0.55
CA SER A 217 -28.17 26.26 -0.67
C SER A 217 -28.65 25.30 -1.75
N GLU A 218 -29.87 24.75 -1.63
CA GLU A 218 -30.42 23.85 -2.65
C GLU A 218 -30.60 24.54 -4.02
N THR A 219 -30.80 25.86 -4.03
CA THR A 219 -30.78 26.69 -5.26
C THR A 219 -29.43 26.61 -5.95
N THR A 220 -28.33 26.81 -5.22
CA THR A 220 -26.96 26.71 -5.75
C THR A 220 -26.67 25.28 -6.22
N ARG A 221 -27.05 24.26 -5.43
CA ARG A 221 -26.89 22.85 -5.79
C ARG A 221 -27.63 22.48 -7.07
N THR A 222 -28.86 22.98 -7.23
CA THR A 222 -29.66 22.78 -8.45
C THR A 222 -29.01 23.46 -9.66
N LEU A 223 -28.47 24.68 -9.51
CA LEU A 223 -27.71 25.34 -10.58
C LEU A 223 -26.46 24.54 -10.97
N VAL A 224 -25.73 23.97 -10.02
CA VAL A 224 -24.56 23.12 -10.30
C VAL A 224 -24.94 21.84 -11.04
N ARG A 225 -25.97 21.11 -10.61
CA ARG A 225 -26.47 19.92 -11.33
C ARG A 225 -26.82 20.28 -12.77
N ARG A 226 -27.46 21.44 -12.98
CA ARG A 226 -27.74 21.96 -14.32
C ARG A 226 -26.47 22.29 -15.11
N LEU A 227 -25.49 22.99 -14.52
CA LEU A 227 -24.23 23.32 -15.21
C LEU A 227 -23.46 22.07 -15.64
N ILE A 228 -23.56 20.96 -14.89
CA ILE A 228 -23.00 19.66 -15.25
C ILE A 228 -23.79 19.02 -16.40
N HIS A 229 -25.13 18.97 -16.29
CA HIS A 229 -26.01 18.45 -17.33
C HIS A 229 -25.88 19.21 -18.67
N ASP A 230 -25.80 20.55 -18.62
CA ASP A 230 -25.63 21.43 -19.77
C ASP A 230 -24.16 21.43 -20.28
N GLY A 231 -23.29 20.60 -19.69
CA GLY A 231 -21.89 20.42 -20.08
C GLY A 231 -21.00 21.64 -19.88
N GLN A 232 -21.43 22.64 -19.11
CA GLN A 232 -20.64 23.83 -18.78
C GLN A 232 -19.61 23.56 -17.67
N LEU A 233 -19.91 22.62 -16.77
CA LEU A 233 -18.98 22.12 -15.76
C LEU A 233 -18.76 20.62 -16.01
N GLU A 234 -17.56 20.22 -16.42
CA GLU A 234 -17.20 18.80 -16.52
C GLU A 234 -16.34 18.39 -15.33
N ILE A 235 -16.68 17.26 -14.72
CA ILE A 235 -15.82 16.66 -13.70
C ILE A 235 -14.97 15.58 -14.36
N VAL A 236 -13.64 15.75 -14.26
CA VAL A 236 -12.60 14.93 -14.89
C VAL A 236 -11.83 14.15 -13.83
N SER A 237 -11.39 12.92 -14.14
CA SER A 237 -10.93 11.92 -13.16
C SER A 237 -11.96 11.52 -12.09
N GLY A 238 -12.54 12.47 -11.36
CA GLY A 238 -13.56 12.27 -10.33
C GLY A 238 -13.10 11.55 -9.07
N GLY A 239 -11.79 11.39 -8.87
CA GLY A 239 -11.24 10.86 -7.63
C GLY A 239 -11.35 11.84 -6.46
N TRP A 240 -11.23 11.34 -5.23
CA TRP A 240 -11.16 12.20 -4.05
C TRP A 240 -10.00 13.20 -4.15
N VAL A 241 -8.92 12.79 -4.80
CA VAL A 241 -7.72 13.59 -5.14
C VAL A 241 -7.26 13.25 -6.56
N MET A 242 -6.31 14.03 -7.10
CA MET A 242 -5.42 13.55 -8.16
C MET A 242 -4.29 12.75 -7.49
N PRO A 243 -4.24 11.41 -7.62
CA PRO A 243 -3.28 10.61 -6.87
C PRO A 243 -1.87 10.69 -7.49
N ASP A 244 -0.83 10.60 -6.66
CA ASP A 244 0.47 10.11 -7.14
C ASP A 244 0.30 8.75 -7.83
N GLU A 245 1.14 8.43 -8.80
CA GLU A 245 1.14 7.15 -9.53
C GLU A 245 2.35 6.25 -9.21
N SER A 246 3.32 6.71 -8.40
CA SER A 246 4.61 6.05 -8.17
C SER A 246 4.67 5.13 -6.94
N VAL A 247 4.34 5.64 -5.74
CA VAL A 247 4.39 4.92 -4.45
C VAL A 247 3.02 4.70 -3.84
N SER A 248 1.98 5.28 -4.42
CA SER A 248 0.62 4.91 -4.11
C SER A 248 0.36 3.44 -4.52
N HIS A 249 0.28 2.55 -3.53
CA HIS A 249 -0.14 1.18 -3.78
C HIS A 249 -1.51 1.18 -4.49
N TRP A 250 -1.71 0.32 -5.50
CA TRP A 250 -2.89 0.35 -6.36
C TRP A 250 -4.20 0.38 -5.57
N MET A 251 -4.32 -0.38 -4.46
CA MET A 251 -5.51 -0.36 -3.59
C MET A 251 -5.82 1.02 -2.95
N ALA A 252 -4.85 1.91 -2.82
CA ALA A 252 -5.03 3.28 -2.33
C ALA A 252 -5.47 4.23 -3.46
N GLN A 253 -4.81 4.18 -4.63
CA GLN A 253 -5.26 4.85 -5.87
C GLN A 253 -6.73 4.53 -6.17
N LEU A 254 -7.05 3.25 -6.03
CA LEU A 254 -8.36 2.64 -6.11
C LEU A 254 -9.31 3.22 -5.06
N THR A 255 -8.98 3.11 -3.76
CA THR A 255 -9.85 3.60 -2.69
C THR A 255 -10.20 5.08 -2.87
N GLN A 256 -9.24 5.96 -3.20
CA GLN A 256 -9.54 7.39 -3.39
C GLN A 256 -10.42 7.64 -4.64
N LEU A 257 -10.22 6.87 -5.71
CA LEU A 257 -11.08 6.94 -6.90
C LEU A 257 -12.51 6.49 -6.57
N THR A 258 -12.65 5.52 -5.66
CA THR A 258 -13.94 5.08 -5.15
C THR A 258 -14.71 6.19 -4.44
N GLU A 259 -14.11 6.80 -3.41
CA GLU A 259 -14.80 7.78 -2.57
C GLU A 259 -15.32 8.95 -3.43
N GLY A 260 -14.51 9.42 -4.39
CA GLY A 260 -14.92 10.47 -5.32
C GLY A 260 -16.06 10.05 -6.27
N HIS A 261 -15.93 8.93 -6.98
CA HIS A 261 -16.97 8.44 -7.88
C HIS A 261 -18.30 8.15 -7.15
N GLN A 262 -18.25 7.53 -5.96
CA GLN A 262 -19.46 7.26 -5.18
C GLN A 262 -20.15 8.55 -4.73
N TRP A 263 -19.37 9.56 -4.31
CA TRP A 263 -19.91 10.87 -3.95
C TRP A 263 -20.57 11.59 -5.13
N LEU A 264 -19.93 11.57 -6.31
CA LEU A 264 -20.45 12.14 -7.55
C LEU A 264 -21.78 11.50 -7.96
N LYS A 265 -21.83 10.17 -7.96
CA LYS A 265 -23.03 9.42 -8.32
C LYS A 265 -24.19 9.70 -7.34
N TYR A 266 -23.92 9.74 -6.04
CA TYR A 266 -24.95 9.98 -5.02
C TYR A 266 -25.51 11.43 -5.02
N ASN A 267 -24.67 12.46 -5.22
CA ASN A 267 -25.10 13.87 -5.08
C ASN A 267 -25.50 14.55 -6.39
N LEU A 268 -24.91 14.11 -7.51
CA LEU A 268 -24.98 14.77 -8.82
C LEU A 268 -25.48 13.85 -9.94
N ASP A 269 -25.67 12.54 -9.68
CA ASP A 269 -25.93 11.50 -10.69
C ASP A 269 -24.94 11.49 -11.86
N TYR A 270 -23.67 11.79 -11.57
CA TYR A 270 -22.64 11.99 -12.58
C TYR A 270 -21.58 10.88 -12.56
N THR A 271 -21.09 10.49 -13.74
CA THR A 271 -19.97 9.55 -13.92
C THR A 271 -18.93 10.16 -14.85
N PRO A 272 -17.66 10.33 -14.44
CA PRO A 272 -16.60 10.85 -15.29
C PRO A 272 -16.33 9.96 -16.51
N ASN A 273 -16.07 10.57 -17.68
CA ASN A 273 -15.72 9.88 -18.92
C ASN A 273 -14.21 9.92 -19.24
N SER A 274 -13.52 10.97 -18.79
CA SER A 274 -12.13 11.27 -19.15
C SER A 274 -11.27 11.53 -17.91
N GLY A 275 -10.12 10.86 -17.83
CA GLY A 275 -9.11 11.05 -16.81
C GLY A 275 -8.24 12.27 -17.09
N TRP A 276 -7.78 12.92 -16.02
CA TRP A 276 -6.96 14.13 -16.02
C TRP A 276 -5.91 13.99 -14.90
N ALA A 277 -4.65 13.78 -15.31
CA ALA A 277 -3.51 13.57 -14.44
C ALA A 277 -2.37 14.52 -14.87
N ILE A 278 -2.53 15.81 -14.54
CA ILE A 278 -1.58 16.86 -14.95
C ILE A 278 -0.37 17.00 -14.02
N ASP A 279 -0.48 16.60 -12.76
CA ASP A 279 0.54 16.83 -11.74
C ASP A 279 1.21 15.61 -11.07
N PRO A 280 0.80 14.33 -11.23
CA PRO A 280 1.59 13.21 -10.73
C PRO A 280 2.97 13.18 -11.41
N PHE A 281 4.07 13.15 -10.65
CA PHE A 281 5.43 13.38 -11.19
C PHE A 281 6.03 12.12 -11.84
N GLY A 282 5.40 11.68 -12.92
CA GLY A 282 5.64 10.40 -13.60
C GLY A 282 4.38 9.52 -13.52
N LEU A 283 4.15 8.71 -14.55
CA LEU A 283 2.86 8.02 -14.75
C LEU A 283 3.04 6.50 -14.86
N SER A 284 2.13 5.77 -14.21
CA SER A 284 2.12 4.31 -14.14
C SER A 284 1.07 3.73 -15.09
N PRO A 285 1.31 2.57 -15.75
CA PRO A 285 0.26 1.84 -16.45
C PRO A 285 -0.83 1.31 -15.51
N THR A 286 -0.66 1.41 -14.18
CA THR A 286 -1.69 1.06 -13.20
C THR A 286 -2.91 1.98 -13.28
N MET A 287 -2.72 3.31 -13.29
CA MET A 287 -3.85 4.25 -13.35
C MET A 287 -4.73 4.13 -14.62
N PRO A 288 -4.21 4.08 -15.87
CA PRO A 288 -5.05 3.86 -17.05
C PRO A 288 -5.81 2.54 -16.97
N TYR A 289 -5.22 1.47 -16.39
CA TYR A 289 -5.94 0.21 -16.14
C TYR A 289 -7.07 0.37 -15.12
N LEU A 290 -6.84 1.08 -14.02
CA LEU A 290 -7.88 1.36 -13.02
C LEU A 290 -8.99 2.24 -13.59
N LEU A 291 -8.66 3.29 -14.35
CA LEU A 291 -9.62 4.19 -15.00
C LEU A 291 -10.42 3.47 -16.09
N LYS A 292 -9.79 2.62 -16.91
CA LYS A 292 -10.45 1.78 -17.91
C LYS A 292 -11.46 0.83 -17.25
N ASN A 293 -11.04 0.14 -16.18
CA ASN A 293 -11.93 -0.73 -15.40
C ASN A 293 -12.97 0.05 -14.59
N ALA A 294 -12.81 1.37 -14.41
CA ALA A 294 -13.80 2.30 -13.86
C ALA A 294 -14.83 2.81 -14.89
N GLY A 295 -14.66 2.46 -16.17
CA GLY A 295 -15.56 2.88 -17.25
C GLY A 295 -15.14 4.14 -18.00
N LEU A 296 -14.00 4.77 -17.65
CA LEU A 296 -13.47 5.90 -18.39
C LEU A 296 -12.93 5.43 -19.75
N GLN A 297 -13.11 6.28 -20.77
CA GLN A 297 -12.72 5.96 -22.15
C GLN A 297 -11.40 6.62 -22.57
N ASN A 298 -11.03 7.72 -21.91
CA ASN A 298 -9.85 8.51 -22.25
C ASN A 298 -9.08 8.88 -20.98
N VAL A 299 -7.79 9.19 -21.12
CA VAL A 299 -6.98 9.84 -20.07
C VAL A 299 -6.03 10.86 -20.69
N LEU A 300 -5.85 11.99 -20.01
CA LEU A 300 -4.80 12.95 -20.30
C LEU A 300 -3.72 12.91 -19.22
N ILE A 301 -2.46 12.91 -19.66
CA ILE A 301 -1.28 12.96 -18.79
C ILE A 301 -0.32 14.08 -19.21
N GLN A 302 0.43 14.63 -18.25
CA GLN A 302 1.39 15.72 -18.50
C GLN A 302 2.83 15.38 -18.14
N ARG A 303 3.16 14.93 -16.92
CA ARG A 303 4.56 14.86 -16.45
C ARG A 303 5.33 13.62 -16.93
N VAL A 304 5.46 13.52 -18.24
CA VAL A 304 6.33 12.58 -18.96
C VAL A 304 7.70 13.22 -19.18
N HIS A 305 8.78 12.43 -19.12
CA HIS A 305 10.16 12.91 -19.33
C HIS A 305 10.30 13.70 -20.65
N TYR A 306 11.02 14.84 -20.62
CA TYR A 306 11.14 15.74 -21.78
C TYR A 306 11.67 15.07 -23.07
N SER A 307 12.69 14.21 -22.99
CA SER A 307 13.20 13.39 -24.11
C SER A 307 12.13 12.48 -24.72
N VAL A 308 11.25 11.89 -23.90
CA VAL A 308 10.13 11.05 -24.36
C VAL A 308 9.08 11.90 -25.04
N LYS A 309 8.67 13.03 -24.45
CA LYS A 309 7.80 14.03 -25.11
C LYS A 309 8.36 14.43 -26.47
N LYS A 310 9.65 14.74 -26.56
CA LYS A 310 10.35 15.13 -27.80
C LYS A 310 10.30 14.01 -28.86
N ARG A 311 10.48 12.75 -28.47
CA ARG A 311 10.39 11.59 -29.38
C ARG A 311 8.97 11.38 -29.88
N LEU A 312 8.00 11.25 -28.98
CA LEU A 312 6.58 11.07 -29.33
C LEU A 312 6.06 12.22 -30.19
N ALA A 313 6.43 13.46 -29.88
CA ALA A 313 6.04 14.64 -30.65
C ALA A 313 6.58 14.63 -32.09
N LYS A 314 7.83 14.17 -32.31
CA LYS A 314 8.41 14.05 -33.67
C LYS A 314 7.68 13.03 -34.53
N GLU A 315 7.16 11.97 -33.92
CA GLU A 315 6.45 10.89 -34.60
C GLU A 315 4.93 11.10 -34.67
N LYS A 316 4.40 12.17 -34.07
CA LYS A 316 2.95 12.37 -33.84
C LYS A 316 2.32 11.20 -33.06
N HIS A 317 3.04 10.69 -32.08
CA HIS A 317 2.68 9.59 -31.18
C HIS A 317 2.35 10.07 -29.75
N LEU A 318 2.01 11.35 -29.56
CA LEU A 318 1.51 11.87 -28.28
C LEU A 318 0.07 11.42 -27.96
N GLU A 319 -0.64 10.86 -28.94
CA GLU A 319 -1.96 10.24 -28.80
C GLU A 319 -1.81 8.74 -29.09
N PHE A 320 -2.21 7.86 -28.16
CA PHE A 320 -1.99 6.40 -28.26
C PHE A 320 -3.02 5.57 -27.49
N ARG A 321 -3.09 4.26 -27.79
CA ARG A 321 -3.85 3.27 -27.01
C ARG A 321 -2.92 2.60 -25.99
N TRP A 322 -3.04 2.99 -24.72
CA TRP A 322 -2.16 2.50 -23.65
C TRP A 322 -2.72 1.18 -23.08
N ARG A 323 -1.91 0.12 -23.12
CA ARG A 323 -2.26 -1.22 -22.61
C ARG A 323 -1.23 -1.77 -21.62
N GLN A 324 -1.61 -2.82 -20.89
CA GLN A 324 -0.74 -3.50 -19.94
C GLN A 324 0.38 -4.32 -20.62
N LEU A 325 1.47 -4.54 -19.90
CA LEU A 325 2.67 -5.24 -20.38
C LEU A 325 2.44 -6.73 -20.72
N TRP A 326 1.36 -7.33 -20.22
CA TRP A 326 0.97 -8.72 -20.47
C TRP A 326 -0.25 -8.85 -21.41
N ASP A 327 -0.80 -7.73 -21.89
CA ASP A 327 -2.03 -7.70 -22.67
C ASP A 327 -1.79 -8.07 -24.14
N ASN A 328 -2.10 -9.33 -24.47
CA ASN A 328 -1.97 -9.92 -25.79
C ASN A 328 -3.16 -9.66 -26.73
N ASP A 329 -4.30 -9.15 -26.24
CA ASP A 329 -5.54 -9.00 -27.03
C ASP A 329 -6.09 -7.56 -27.09
N GLY A 330 -5.47 -6.62 -26.38
CA GLY A 330 -5.85 -5.21 -26.32
C GLY A 330 -7.04 -4.93 -25.38
N SER A 331 -7.49 -5.91 -24.60
CA SER A 331 -8.63 -5.77 -23.68
C SER A 331 -8.43 -4.67 -22.62
N THR A 332 -7.19 -4.27 -22.33
CA THR A 332 -6.85 -3.23 -21.36
C THR A 332 -6.68 -1.83 -21.95
N GLU A 333 -6.83 -1.65 -23.27
CA GLU A 333 -6.54 -0.39 -23.96
C GLU A 333 -7.44 0.79 -23.51
N ILE A 334 -6.82 1.91 -23.12
CA ILE A 334 -7.46 3.22 -22.97
C ILE A 334 -6.79 4.24 -23.90
N PHE A 335 -7.56 5.22 -24.41
CA PHE A 335 -6.99 6.26 -25.26
C PHE A 335 -6.33 7.35 -24.41
N THR A 336 -5.05 7.62 -24.68
CA THR A 336 -4.20 8.49 -23.86
C THR A 336 -3.68 9.67 -24.68
N HIS A 337 -3.79 10.88 -24.12
CA HIS A 337 -3.16 12.09 -24.63
C HIS A 337 -2.01 12.52 -23.73
N VAL A 338 -0.81 12.69 -24.28
CA VAL A 338 0.34 13.31 -23.62
C VAL A 338 0.42 14.78 -24.03
N MET A 339 0.29 15.68 -23.06
CA MET A 339 0.55 17.10 -23.30
C MET A 339 2.02 17.33 -23.71
N PRO A 340 2.33 18.18 -24.71
CA PRO A 340 3.64 18.17 -25.38
C PRO A 340 4.76 18.95 -24.66
N PHE A 341 4.42 19.86 -23.76
CA PHE A 341 5.34 20.88 -23.25
C PHE A 341 5.64 20.72 -21.74
N TYR A 342 6.45 21.64 -21.19
CA TYR A 342 7.07 21.52 -19.86
C TYR A 342 6.08 21.53 -18.67
N SER A 343 5.10 22.44 -18.68
CA SER A 343 4.12 22.64 -17.59
C SER A 343 2.67 22.56 -18.10
N TYR A 344 1.71 22.51 -17.19
CA TYR A 344 0.28 22.70 -17.44
C TYR A 344 -0.18 24.16 -17.27
N ASP A 345 0.73 25.06 -16.88
CA ASP A 345 0.44 26.50 -16.80
C ASP A 345 0.10 27.12 -18.17
N VAL A 346 -0.56 28.29 -18.17
CA VAL A 346 -0.91 29.02 -19.40
C VAL A 346 0.30 29.29 -20.33
N PRO A 347 1.49 29.71 -19.82
CA PRO A 347 2.70 29.83 -20.64
C PRO A 347 3.09 28.56 -21.41
N HIS A 348 2.88 27.36 -20.87
CA HIS A 348 3.30 26.11 -21.51
C HIS A 348 2.14 25.31 -22.12
N THR A 349 0.92 25.85 -22.21
CA THR A 349 -0.23 25.15 -22.80
C THR A 349 -0.70 25.70 -24.14
N CYS A 350 -0.47 26.98 -24.44
CA CYS A 350 -0.97 27.58 -25.69
C CYS A 350 -0.17 27.16 -26.93
N GLY A 351 1.12 26.86 -26.78
CA GLY A 351 2.05 26.55 -27.87
C GLY A 351 3.51 26.52 -27.41
N PRO A 352 4.47 26.44 -28.34
CA PRO A 352 5.89 26.22 -28.03
C PRO A 352 6.65 27.43 -27.46
N ASP A 353 6.20 28.68 -27.62
CA ASP A 353 6.88 29.87 -27.09
C ASP A 353 6.18 30.41 -25.83
N PRO A 354 6.70 30.12 -24.62
CA PRO A 354 6.08 30.59 -23.38
C PRO A 354 6.16 32.11 -23.17
N LYS A 355 7.10 32.80 -23.83
CA LYS A 355 7.13 34.28 -23.87
C LYS A 355 5.92 34.83 -24.62
N VAL A 356 5.39 34.10 -25.61
CA VAL A 356 4.15 34.46 -26.30
C VAL A 356 2.94 34.06 -25.46
N CYS A 357 2.86 32.80 -25.05
CA CYS A 357 1.70 32.27 -24.32
C CYS A 357 1.43 32.99 -22.98
N CYS A 358 2.48 33.39 -22.24
CA CYS A 358 2.31 34.15 -20.99
C CYS A 358 1.54 35.47 -21.20
N GLN A 359 1.61 36.09 -22.37
CA GLN A 359 0.87 37.32 -22.69
C GLN A 359 -0.65 37.11 -22.89
N PHE A 360 -1.11 35.85 -22.87
CA PHE A 360 -2.52 35.46 -22.91
C PHE A 360 -3.00 34.90 -21.56
N ASP A 361 -2.14 34.89 -20.54
CA ASP A 361 -2.57 34.74 -19.15
C ASP A 361 -3.06 36.10 -18.61
N PHE A 362 -4.33 36.43 -18.81
CA PHE A 362 -4.87 37.75 -18.45
C PHE A 362 -4.96 38.00 -16.94
N PHE A 363 -4.67 37.01 -16.10
CA PHE A 363 -4.43 37.29 -14.68
C PHE A 363 -3.13 38.07 -14.47
N ARG A 364 -2.09 37.90 -15.31
CA ARG A 364 -0.80 38.61 -15.18
C ARG A 364 -0.84 40.06 -15.72
N LEU A 365 -2.04 40.63 -15.90
CA LEU A 365 -2.22 42.06 -16.11
C LEU A 365 -1.75 42.83 -14.86
N GLN A 366 -1.26 44.07 -15.05
CA GLN A 366 -0.49 44.84 -14.05
C GLN A 366 -1.17 45.02 -12.67
N SER A 367 -2.48 44.82 -12.56
CA SER A 367 -3.26 44.95 -11.32
C SER A 367 -3.24 43.74 -10.39
N SER A 368 -2.66 42.59 -10.76
CA SER A 368 -2.69 41.36 -9.95
C SER A 368 -1.45 41.09 -9.10
N GLY A 369 -0.34 41.77 -9.38
CA GLY A 369 0.97 41.50 -8.76
C GLY A 369 1.77 40.36 -9.40
N LEU A 370 1.19 39.51 -10.27
CA LEU A 370 1.95 38.55 -11.06
C LEU A 370 2.44 39.16 -12.38
N THR A 371 3.63 38.74 -12.82
CA THR A 371 4.25 39.17 -14.08
C THR A 371 4.69 37.99 -14.94
N CYS A 372 5.06 38.26 -16.19
CA CYS A 372 5.64 37.25 -17.08
C CYS A 372 7.17 37.22 -16.96
N PRO A 373 7.79 36.08 -16.59
CA PRO A 373 9.25 35.94 -16.47
C PRO A 373 10.03 36.37 -17.73
N TRP A 374 9.44 36.16 -18.91
CA TRP A 374 9.99 36.55 -20.20
C TRP A 374 9.87 38.05 -20.54
N LYS A 375 9.56 38.90 -19.55
CA LYS A 375 9.56 40.38 -19.61
C LYS A 375 8.58 41.03 -20.60
N VAL A 376 7.65 40.28 -21.17
CA VAL A 376 6.54 40.80 -21.99
C VAL A 376 5.22 40.54 -21.27
N ALA A 377 4.58 41.60 -20.78
CA ALA A 377 3.32 41.50 -20.05
C ALA A 377 2.11 41.23 -20.97
N PRO A 378 1.02 40.64 -20.45
CA PRO A 378 -0.27 40.63 -21.14
C PRO A 378 -0.76 42.04 -21.44
N ARG A 379 -1.55 42.18 -22.51
CA ARG A 379 -2.30 43.40 -22.84
C ARG A 379 -3.78 43.05 -22.88
N ALA A 380 -4.62 43.86 -22.25
CA ALA A 380 -6.07 43.72 -22.36
C ALA A 380 -6.49 43.80 -23.84
N ILE A 381 -7.41 42.94 -24.25
CA ILE A 381 -7.84 42.81 -25.64
C ILE A 381 -8.82 43.94 -25.94
N THR A 382 -8.47 44.76 -26.92
CA THR A 382 -9.25 45.89 -27.43
C THR A 382 -9.41 45.75 -28.94
N ASP A 383 -10.38 46.45 -29.52
CA ASP A 383 -10.63 46.36 -30.97
C ASP A 383 -9.42 46.85 -31.79
N GLY A 384 -8.59 47.72 -31.21
CA GLY A 384 -7.34 48.18 -31.81
C GLY A 384 -6.16 47.20 -31.73
N ASN A 385 -6.23 46.14 -30.93
CA ASN A 385 -5.15 45.12 -30.84
C ASN A 385 -5.60 43.68 -31.15
N VAL A 386 -6.90 43.38 -31.14
CA VAL A 386 -7.43 42.01 -31.23
C VAL A 386 -6.93 41.25 -32.47
N ALA A 387 -6.71 41.92 -33.61
CA ALA A 387 -6.17 41.31 -34.82
C ALA A 387 -4.73 40.79 -34.65
N GLU A 388 -3.84 41.64 -34.12
CA GLU A 388 -2.44 41.30 -33.80
C GLU A 388 -2.38 40.17 -32.77
N ARG A 389 -3.20 40.29 -31.70
CA ARG A 389 -3.26 39.31 -30.61
C ARG A 389 -3.83 37.96 -31.06
N ALA A 390 -4.87 37.96 -31.89
CA ALA A 390 -5.45 36.74 -32.44
C ALA A 390 -4.49 36.00 -33.36
N ALA A 391 -3.79 36.72 -34.26
CA ALA A 391 -2.80 36.12 -35.14
C ALA A 391 -1.64 35.48 -34.35
N LEU A 392 -1.14 36.19 -33.34
CA LEU A 392 -0.04 35.70 -32.48
C LEU A 392 -0.43 34.46 -31.65
N LEU A 393 -1.66 34.41 -31.13
CA LEU A 393 -2.16 33.23 -30.40
C LEU A 393 -2.43 32.05 -31.35
N LEU A 394 -2.98 32.32 -32.54
CA LEU A 394 -3.30 31.30 -33.53
C LEU A 394 -2.04 30.63 -34.09
N ASP A 395 -0.94 31.36 -34.29
CA ASP A 395 0.37 30.79 -34.62
C ASP A 395 0.80 29.72 -33.61
N GLN A 396 0.64 30.00 -32.31
CA GLN A 396 0.99 29.06 -31.23
C GLN A 396 0.13 27.79 -31.27
N TYR A 397 -1.18 27.92 -31.50
CA TYR A 397 -2.07 26.76 -31.67
C TYR A 397 -1.75 25.96 -32.95
N ARG A 398 -1.43 26.63 -34.07
CA ARG A 398 -1.05 25.98 -35.34
C ARG A 398 0.27 25.22 -35.23
N LYS A 399 1.25 25.75 -34.47
CA LYS A 399 2.47 25.04 -34.11
C LYS A 399 2.18 23.84 -33.22
N LYS A 400 1.36 24.00 -32.17
CA LYS A 400 0.97 22.89 -31.29
C LYS A 400 0.28 21.75 -32.06
N ALA A 401 -0.56 22.06 -33.04
CA ALA A 401 -1.22 21.08 -33.91
C ALA A 401 -0.24 20.17 -34.68
N GLN A 402 0.99 20.63 -34.98
CA GLN A 402 1.95 19.82 -35.74
C GLN A 402 2.44 18.59 -34.98
N LEU A 403 2.29 18.57 -33.65
CA LEU A 403 2.74 17.48 -32.79
C LEU A 403 1.75 16.31 -32.69
N PHE A 404 0.57 16.44 -33.30
CA PHE A 404 -0.54 15.49 -33.22
C PHE A 404 -0.90 14.93 -34.61
N LYS A 405 -1.71 13.86 -34.63
CA LYS A 405 -2.23 13.28 -35.89
C LYS A 405 -3.41 14.08 -36.44
N THR A 406 -4.21 14.69 -35.57
CA THR A 406 -5.47 15.35 -35.94
C THR A 406 -5.35 16.88 -36.02
N ASP A 407 -6.29 17.52 -36.72
CA ASP A 407 -6.46 18.99 -36.75
C ASP A 407 -7.21 19.54 -35.51
N VAL A 408 -7.09 18.87 -34.36
CA VAL A 408 -7.81 19.21 -33.13
C VAL A 408 -6.80 19.49 -32.01
N VAL A 409 -6.84 20.69 -31.45
CA VAL A 409 -5.92 21.15 -30.41
C VAL A 409 -6.64 21.37 -29.11
N LEU A 410 -6.17 20.67 -28.07
CA LEU A 410 -6.47 20.96 -26.68
C LEU A 410 -5.54 22.06 -26.15
N ALA A 411 -6.09 23.09 -25.51
CA ALA A 411 -5.35 24.19 -24.91
C ALA A 411 -5.85 24.48 -23.48
N PRO A 412 -5.30 23.83 -22.45
CA PRO A 412 -5.66 24.12 -21.06
C PRO A 412 -5.41 25.59 -20.70
N LEU A 413 -6.33 26.18 -19.93
CA LEU A 413 -6.28 27.57 -19.47
C LEU A 413 -6.41 27.60 -17.94
N GLY A 414 -5.31 27.31 -17.27
CA GLY A 414 -5.24 27.25 -15.82
C GLY A 414 -3.80 27.22 -15.33
N ASP A 415 -3.68 27.03 -14.02
CA ASP A 415 -2.46 27.00 -13.19
C ASP A 415 -2.94 26.62 -11.76
N ASP A 416 -2.04 26.65 -10.78
CA ASP A 416 -2.37 26.42 -9.36
C ASP A 416 -3.33 27.49 -8.79
N PHE A 417 -4.41 27.03 -8.14
CA PHE A 417 -5.42 27.84 -7.42
C PHE A 417 -5.93 29.09 -8.18
N ARG A 418 -5.97 29.02 -9.51
CA ARG A 418 -6.53 30.06 -10.39
C ARG A 418 -8.04 30.15 -10.22
N TYR A 419 -8.63 31.22 -10.75
CA TYR A 419 -10.05 31.54 -10.68
C TYR A 419 -10.52 31.94 -9.26
N THR A 420 -9.59 32.34 -8.39
CA THR A 420 -9.86 32.72 -6.98
C THR A 420 -10.59 34.07 -6.88
N TYR A 421 -10.27 35.03 -7.76
CA TYR A 421 -10.85 36.38 -7.71
C TYR A 421 -11.95 36.59 -8.76
N PHE A 422 -13.05 37.26 -8.40
CA PHE A 422 -14.17 37.51 -9.32
C PHE A 422 -13.73 38.28 -10.59
N ALA A 423 -12.88 39.29 -10.44
CA ALA A 423 -12.32 40.07 -11.56
C ALA A 423 -11.38 39.25 -12.47
N GLU A 424 -10.83 38.15 -11.97
CA GLU A 424 -9.98 37.26 -12.77
C GLU A 424 -10.80 36.43 -13.76
N TRP A 425 -11.97 35.91 -13.33
CA TRP A 425 -12.93 35.28 -14.23
C TRP A 425 -13.28 36.23 -15.38
N ASP A 426 -13.62 37.48 -15.06
CA ASP A 426 -13.96 38.48 -16.08
C ASP A 426 -12.77 38.81 -16.98
N ALA A 427 -11.55 38.93 -16.43
CA ALA A 427 -10.35 39.15 -17.22
C ALA A 427 -10.06 38.00 -18.19
N GLN A 428 -10.08 36.74 -17.76
CA GLN A 428 -9.85 35.60 -18.64
C GLN A 428 -10.97 35.48 -19.68
N TYR A 429 -12.22 35.31 -19.23
CA TYR A 429 -13.32 35.02 -20.14
C TYR A 429 -13.63 36.17 -21.11
N THR A 430 -13.53 37.43 -20.69
CA THR A 430 -13.83 38.57 -21.59
C THR A 430 -12.76 38.73 -22.66
N ASN A 431 -11.48 38.58 -22.32
CA ASN A 431 -10.39 38.73 -23.29
C ASN A 431 -10.34 37.54 -24.27
N TYR A 432 -10.46 36.31 -23.77
CA TYR A 432 -10.56 35.12 -24.63
C TYR A 432 -11.82 35.15 -25.51
N ARG A 433 -12.98 35.59 -25.00
CA ARG A 433 -14.19 35.81 -25.83
C ARG A 433 -13.93 36.75 -27.00
N LYS A 434 -13.28 37.91 -26.78
CA LYS A 434 -12.96 38.84 -27.88
C LYS A 434 -12.05 38.21 -28.93
N LEU A 435 -11.06 37.44 -28.49
CA LEU A 435 -10.16 36.69 -29.37
C LEU A 435 -10.91 35.62 -30.19
N PHE A 436 -11.80 34.85 -29.55
CA PHE A 436 -12.60 33.82 -30.21
C PHE A 436 -13.61 34.41 -31.18
N ASP A 437 -14.35 35.44 -30.77
CA ASP A 437 -15.33 36.14 -31.62
C ASP A 437 -14.62 36.71 -32.85
N TYR A 438 -13.41 37.27 -32.71
CA TYR A 438 -12.62 37.75 -33.85
C TYR A 438 -12.14 36.61 -34.76
N MET A 439 -11.51 35.58 -34.20
CA MET A 439 -10.98 34.42 -34.94
C MET A 439 -12.07 33.66 -35.71
N ASN A 440 -13.21 33.40 -35.08
CA ASN A 440 -14.32 32.67 -35.70
C ASN A 440 -15.05 33.50 -36.77
N ARG A 441 -15.12 34.82 -36.62
CA ARG A 441 -15.69 35.72 -37.65
C ARG A 441 -14.76 35.86 -38.85
N ASN A 442 -13.44 35.90 -38.62
CA ASN A 442 -12.46 36.02 -39.69
C ASN A 442 -12.25 34.68 -40.41
N LYS A 443 -13.04 34.44 -41.46
CA LYS A 443 -12.96 33.23 -42.29
C LYS A 443 -11.57 32.95 -42.87
N GLN A 444 -10.70 33.95 -43.05
CA GLN A 444 -9.34 33.75 -43.55
C GLN A 444 -8.40 33.08 -42.54
N MET A 445 -8.74 33.12 -41.24
CA MET A 445 -7.95 32.47 -40.19
C MET A 445 -8.11 30.94 -40.16
N ASN A 446 -9.13 30.40 -40.83
CA ASN A 446 -9.38 28.95 -40.98
C ASN A 446 -9.29 28.17 -39.65
N VAL A 447 -9.91 28.73 -38.61
CA VAL A 447 -9.97 28.17 -37.25
C VAL A 447 -11.43 28.11 -36.79
N GLN A 448 -11.74 27.14 -35.93
CA GLN A 448 -12.93 27.09 -35.08
C GLN A 448 -12.42 26.99 -33.65
N ILE A 449 -12.58 28.05 -32.86
CA ILE A 449 -12.07 28.13 -31.49
C ILE A 449 -13.18 28.46 -30.49
N GLN A 450 -13.19 27.74 -29.37
CA GLN A 450 -14.17 27.95 -28.31
C GLN A 450 -13.61 27.52 -26.95
N PHE A 451 -14.30 27.89 -25.87
CA PHE A 451 -14.11 27.17 -24.62
C PHE A 451 -14.67 25.75 -24.78
N GLY A 452 -14.00 24.77 -24.19
CA GLY A 452 -14.40 23.37 -24.21
C GLY A 452 -14.15 22.68 -22.88
N THR A 453 -14.60 21.44 -22.80
CA THR A 453 -14.24 20.47 -21.76
C THR A 453 -13.28 19.41 -22.33
N LEU A 454 -12.96 18.37 -21.54
CA LEU A 454 -12.09 17.29 -22.02
C LEU A 454 -12.87 16.31 -22.90
N THR A 455 -14.18 16.11 -22.65
CA THR A 455 -15.09 15.39 -23.56
C THR A 455 -15.21 16.08 -24.92
N ASP A 456 -15.46 17.40 -24.94
CA ASP A 456 -15.54 18.18 -26.20
C ASP A 456 -14.32 17.95 -27.12
N TYR A 457 -13.11 17.87 -26.53
CA TYR A 457 -11.87 17.60 -27.25
C TYR A 457 -11.77 16.13 -27.73
N PHE A 458 -11.96 15.15 -26.85
CA PHE A 458 -11.80 13.74 -27.22
C PHE A 458 -12.84 13.26 -28.22
N ASP A 459 -14.07 13.78 -28.16
CA ASP A 459 -15.11 13.50 -29.16
C ASP A 459 -14.72 14.09 -30.51
N ALA A 460 -14.20 15.32 -30.56
CA ALA A 460 -13.71 15.94 -31.79
C ALA A 460 -12.48 15.22 -32.40
N VAL A 461 -11.66 14.55 -31.59
CA VAL A 461 -10.58 13.66 -32.07
C VAL A 461 -11.18 12.40 -32.71
N ARG A 462 -12.17 11.77 -32.05
CA ARG A 462 -12.89 10.58 -32.55
C ARG A 462 -13.71 10.84 -33.82
N GLU A 463 -14.24 12.05 -33.99
CA GLU A 463 -14.84 12.51 -35.25
C GLU A 463 -13.84 12.56 -36.42
N LYS A 464 -12.54 12.72 -36.13
CA LYS A 464 -11.50 12.95 -37.14
C LYS A 464 -10.74 11.69 -37.53
N HIS A 465 -10.47 10.80 -36.59
CA HIS A 465 -9.73 9.57 -36.83
C HIS A 465 -10.29 8.41 -36.00
N ASN A 466 -10.26 7.20 -36.56
CA ASN A 466 -10.56 6.00 -35.80
C ASN A 466 -9.47 5.76 -34.75
N LEU A 467 -9.84 5.45 -33.51
CA LEU A 467 -8.87 5.18 -32.45
C LEU A 467 -7.89 4.04 -32.77
N ASN A 468 -8.26 3.13 -33.68
CA ASN A 468 -7.41 2.04 -34.16
C ASN A 468 -6.20 2.52 -35.00
N GLU A 469 -6.21 3.76 -35.51
CA GLU A 469 -5.13 4.36 -36.32
C GLU A 469 -4.02 5.03 -35.49
N PHE A 470 -4.23 5.15 -34.17
CA PHE A 470 -3.21 5.59 -33.23
C PHE A 470 -2.29 4.40 -32.86
N PRO A 471 -1.03 4.63 -32.47
CA PRO A 471 -0.16 3.55 -32.04
C PRO A 471 -0.66 2.93 -30.72
N THR A 472 -0.33 1.66 -30.50
CA THR A 472 -0.45 0.96 -29.23
C THR A 472 0.82 1.17 -28.42
N LEU A 473 0.68 1.37 -27.10
CA LEU A 473 1.81 1.65 -26.20
C LEU A 473 1.73 0.75 -24.96
N SER A 474 2.85 0.15 -24.55
CA SER A 474 2.97 -0.53 -23.26
C SER A 474 4.25 -0.13 -22.50
N GLY A 475 4.14 -0.15 -21.17
CA GLY A 475 5.16 0.35 -20.24
C GLY A 475 4.70 1.58 -19.48
N ASP A 476 5.63 2.21 -18.77
CA ASP A 476 5.44 3.33 -17.86
C ASP A 476 6.19 4.59 -18.32
N PHE A 477 6.02 5.69 -17.57
CA PHE A 477 6.67 6.98 -17.82
C PHE A 477 7.55 7.42 -16.64
N PHE A 478 8.16 6.46 -15.93
CA PHE A 478 9.14 6.71 -14.87
C PHE A 478 10.58 6.57 -15.37
N THR A 479 11.58 7.15 -14.72
CA THR A 479 11.46 8.25 -13.75
C THR A 479 11.24 9.57 -14.51
N TYR A 480 10.31 10.41 -14.06
CA TYR A 480 10.09 11.74 -14.65
C TYR A 480 11.31 12.65 -14.45
N SER A 481 11.65 13.40 -15.49
CA SER A 481 12.52 14.57 -15.39
C SER A 481 11.86 15.76 -16.06
N ASP A 482 11.78 16.88 -15.33
CA ASP A 482 11.30 18.16 -15.84
C ASP A 482 12.33 18.81 -16.78
N ARG A 483 13.63 18.65 -16.48
CA ARG A 483 14.78 19.16 -17.26
C ARG A 483 16.10 18.55 -16.82
N ASP A 484 17.11 18.66 -17.69
CA ASP A 484 18.52 18.37 -17.38
C ASP A 484 18.69 16.98 -16.74
N ASP A 485 19.35 16.91 -15.58
CA ASP A 485 19.53 15.72 -14.73
C ASP A 485 18.61 15.73 -13.48
N HIS A 486 17.61 16.62 -13.44
CA HIS A 486 16.63 16.67 -12.37
C HIS A 486 15.63 15.51 -12.51
N TYR A 487 16.01 14.33 -12.03
CA TYR A 487 15.10 13.19 -11.91
C TYR A 487 14.27 13.32 -10.64
N TRP A 488 12.95 13.32 -10.80
CA TRP A 488 11.98 13.37 -9.72
C TRP A 488 11.81 11.98 -9.11
N SER A 489 12.92 11.32 -8.77
CA SER A 489 12.91 10.09 -7.98
C SER A 489 12.90 10.36 -6.48
N GLY A 490 13.10 11.60 -6.01
CA GLY A 490 13.13 11.95 -4.58
C GLY A 490 11.78 12.33 -3.95
N TYR A 491 10.66 12.24 -4.68
CA TYR A 491 9.33 12.59 -4.16
C TYR A 491 8.44 11.36 -3.91
N TYR A 492 8.77 10.19 -4.46
CA TYR A 492 8.16 8.94 -3.97
C TYR A 492 8.46 8.76 -2.45
N THR A 493 9.16 9.74 -1.85
CA THR A 493 9.48 10.00 -0.46
C THR A 493 9.03 11.34 0.14
N SER A 494 7.73 11.67 0.10
CA SER A 494 7.16 12.60 1.11
C SER A 494 5.72 12.31 1.63
N ARG A 495 5.58 12.05 2.96
CA ARG A 495 4.49 12.43 3.95
C ARG A 495 2.96 12.31 3.61
N SER A 496 2.08 11.63 4.41
CA SER A 496 0.57 11.54 4.18
C SER A 496 -0.37 11.11 5.37
N SER A 497 -1.70 11.43 5.39
CA SER A 497 -2.78 10.85 6.32
C SER A 497 -4.27 11.28 6.16
N THR A 498 -5.26 10.58 6.78
CA THR A 498 -6.71 10.95 7.02
C THR A 498 -7.39 10.04 8.10
N ILE A 499 -8.56 10.37 8.70
CA ILE A 499 -9.15 10.15 10.08
C ILE A 499 -8.89 8.95 11.09
N LYS A 500 -9.50 7.72 11.10
CA LYS A 500 -9.38 6.70 12.23
C LYS A 500 -8.86 5.29 11.82
N LEU A 501 -9.68 4.31 11.39
CA LEU A 501 -9.21 3.13 10.61
C LEU A 501 -8.67 3.60 9.24
N VAL A 502 -9.23 4.71 8.77
CA VAL A 502 -8.64 5.55 7.73
C VAL A 502 -7.25 6.01 8.13
N LYS A 503 -6.97 6.42 9.40
CA LYS A 503 -5.61 6.80 9.84
C LYS A 503 -4.68 5.60 9.81
N ALA A 504 -5.14 4.43 10.23
CA ALA A 504 -4.35 3.22 10.09
C ALA A 504 -3.98 2.94 8.62
N ARG A 505 -4.97 2.97 7.71
CA ARG A 505 -4.72 2.82 6.27
C ARG A 505 -3.80 3.91 5.72
N MET A 506 -3.99 5.17 6.09
CA MET A 506 -3.23 6.27 5.50
C MET A 506 -1.83 6.43 6.10
N TRP A 507 -1.61 6.15 7.39
CA TRP A 507 -0.27 6.05 7.98
C TRP A 507 0.49 4.83 7.45
N HIS A 508 -0.21 3.70 7.21
CA HIS A 508 0.37 2.55 6.54
C HIS A 508 0.71 2.88 5.07
N SER A 509 -0.20 3.53 4.34
CA SER A 509 0.04 4.00 2.96
C SER A 509 1.15 5.04 2.89
N LEU A 510 1.27 5.92 3.90
CA LEU A 510 2.43 6.78 4.05
C LEU A 510 3.68 5.93 4.09
N PHE A 511 3.79 4.95 5.00
CA PHE A 511 5.03 4.23 5.19
C PHE A 511 5.58 3.52 3.93
N GLN A 512 4.75 3.25 2.90
CA GLN A 512 5.16 2.60 1.64
C GLN A 512 6.06 3.47 0.73
N HIS A 513 6.04 4.77 0.95
CA HIS A 513 7.03 5.78 0.55
C HIS A 513 8.49 5.30 0.59
N HIS A 514 9.29 5.53 -0.47
CA HIS A 514 10.63 4.91 -0.68
C HIS A 514 11.80 5.38 0.23
N ASP A 515 11.50 5.97 1.39
CA ASP A 515 12.36 6.50 2.49
C ASP A 515 11.64 6.25 3.84
N GLY A 516 10.43 5.70 3.80
CA GLY A 516 9.74 5.16 4.96
C GLY A 516 10.17 3.71 5.12
N ILE A 517 9.59 2.83 4.30
CA ILE A 517 9.85 1.38 4.33
C ILE A 517 11.29 0.98 3.98
N THR A 518 12.02 1.80 3.22
CA THR A 518 13.42 1.55 2.81
C THR A 518 14.45 1.97 3.86
N GLY A 519 14.09 2.79 4.85
CA GLY A 519 15.02 3.33 5.85
C GLY A 519 15.95 4.44 5.34
N THR A 520 15.59 5.18 4.28
CA THR A 520 16.44 6.23 3.67
C THR A 520 16.08 7.68 4.03
N ALA A 521 15.19 7.90 5.01
CA ALA A 521 14.92 9.22 5.61
C ALA A 521 15.85 9.54 6.80
N LYS A 522 15.83 10.79 7.27
CA LYS A 522 16.54 11.20 8.50
C LYS A 522 15.94 10.61 9.76
N ASP A 523 16.73 10.43 10.81
CA ASP A 523 16.33 9.85 12.11
C ASP A 523 15.00 10.45 12.64
N GLU A 524 14.88 11.78 12.62
CA GLU A 524 13.68 12.49 13.09
C GLU A 524 12.41 12.17 12.27
N VAL A 525 12.57 11.82 11.00
CA VAL A 525 11.50 11.45 10.07
C VAL A 525 11.20 9.94 10.19
N VAL A 526 12.21 9.09 10.39
CA VAL A 526 12.02 7.67 10.73
C VAL A 526 11.23 7.52 12.04
N VAL A 527 11.59 8.30 13.07
CA VAL A 527 10.86 8.39 14.34
C VAL A 527 9.42 8.89 14.14
N ASP A 528 9.19 9.82 13.22
CA ASP A 528 7.86 10.31 12.87
C ASP A 528 7.00 9.22 12.18
N TYR A 529 7.57 8.46 11.23
CA TYR A 529 6.90 7.29 10.66
C TYR A 529 6.58 6.23 11.72
N ALA A 530 7.52 5.91 12.60
CA ALA A 530 7.33 4.89 13.61
C ALA A 530 6.23 5.29 14.63
N LYS A 531 6.15 6.57 15.02
CA LYS A 531 5.03 7.12 15.82
C LYS A 531 3.69 6.98 15.09
N LYS A 532 3.64 7.34 13.81
CA LYS A 532 2.43 7.21 12.97
C LYS A 532 2.00 5.75 12.79
N MET A 533 2.94 4.82 12.65
CA MET A 533 2.68 3.38 12.58
C MET A 533 2.18 2.80 13.90
N ILE A 534 2.63 3.30 15.07
CA ILE A 534 2.03 2.94 16.36
C ILE A 534 0.57 3.43 16.45
N ILE A 535 0.28 4.65 15.99
CA ILE A 535 -1.11 5.14 15.90
C ILE A 535 -1.93 4.25 14.94
N ALA A 536 -1.35 3.76 13.85
CA ALA A 536 -1.99 2.83 12.94
C ALA A 536 -2.32 1.48 13.60
N LEU A 537 -1.35 0.87 14.29
CA LEU A 537 -1.52 -0.37 15.03
C LEU A 537 -2.60 -0.24 16.11
N ASN A 538 -2.54 0.81 16.93
CA ASN A 538 -3.51 1.05 18.00
C ASN A 538 -4.94 1.28 17.46
N ASN A 539 -5.08 2.03 16.36
CA ASN A 539 -6.39 2.21 15.72
C ASN A 539 -6.94 0.90 15.11
N SER A 540 -6.07 0.08 14.50
CA SER A 540 -6.46 -1.23 13.96
C SER A 540 -6.86 -2.20 15.06
N ALA A 541 -6.08 -2.27 16.14
CA ALA A 541 -6.38 -3.04 17.35
C ALA A 541 -7.73 -2.64 17.95
N HIS A 542 -8.01 -1.33 18.04
CA HIS A 542 -9.29 -0.82 18.56
C HIS A 542 -10.49 -1.22 17.71
N VAL A 543 -10.38 -1.19 16.37
CA VAL A 543 -11.48 -1.64 15.52
C VAL A 543 -11.63 -3.16 15.54
N LEU A 544 -10.52 -3.91 15.61
CA LEU A 544 -10.54 -5.37 15.71
C LEU A 544 -11.23 -5.82 17.00
N GLN A 545 -10.87 -5.24 18.15
CA GLN A 545 -11.48 -5.63 19.44
C GLN A 545 -12.98 -5.31 19.48
N GLN A 546 -13.40 -4.13 18.98
CA GLN A 546 -14.81 -3.78 18.82
C GLN A 546 -15.56 -4.78 17.92
N SER A 547 -14.96 -5.16 16.79
CA SER A 547 -15.56 -6.08 15.82
C SER A 547 -15.72 -7.50 16.40
N VAL A 548 -14.69 -8.02 17.05
CA VAL A 548 -14.71 -9.34 17.71
C VAL A 548 -15.73 -9.37 18.85
N VAL A 549 -15.82 -8.31 19.65
CA VAL A 549 -16.80 -8.17 20.73
C VAL A 549 -18.22 -8.11 20.17
N HIS A 550 -18.43 -7.38 19.06
CA HIS A 550 -19.72 -7.33 18.37
C HIS A 550 -20.16 -8.69 17.82
N LEU A 551 -19.24 -9.46 17.24
CA LEU A 551 -19.52 -10.79 16.69
C LEU A 551 -19.75 -11.86 17.76
N LEU A 552 -19.17 -11.70 18.96
CA LEU A 552 -19.28 -12.68 20.04
C LEU A 552 -20.34 -12.35 21.10
N LYS A 553 -20.81 -11.10 21.28
CA LYS A 553 -21.71 -10.77 22.39
C LYS A 553 -23.03 -11.55 22.36
N THR A 554 -23.53 -11.94 23.52
CA THR A 554 -24.86 -12.56 23.68
C THR A 554 -25.96 -11.52 23.92
N SER A 555 -25.60 -10.31 24.37
CA SER A 555 -26.55 -9.24 24.70
C SER A 555 -26.90 -8.36 23.51
N GLN A 556 -28.18 -7.97 23.41
CA GLN A 556 -28.65 -6.97 22.44
C GLN A 556 -28.24 -5.53 22.79
N LYS A 557 -27.70 -5.27 23.99
CA LYS A 557 -27.23 -3.93 24.39
C LYS A 557 -26.22 -3.36 23.39
N THR A 558 -26.28 -2.05 23.17
CA THR A 558 -25.29 -1.31 22.38
C THR A 558 -23.90 -1.40 23.02
N ILE A 559 -22.87 -1.33 22.19
CA ILE A 559 -21.46 -1.36 22.61
C ILE A 559 -20.98 0.09 22.65
N ASP A 560 -20.22 0.46 23.67
CA ASP A 560 -19.50 1.74 23.70
C ASP A 560 -18.34 1.66 22.71
N VAL A 561 -18.36 2.54 21.71
CA VAL A 561 -17.42 2.56 20.59
C VAL A 561 -16.02 3.04 20.95
N ASP A 562 -15.84 3.72 22.08
CA ASP A 562 -14.54 4.18 22.58
C ASP A 562 -13.99 3.32 23.73
N ALA A 563 -14.82 2.46 24.34
CA ALA A 563 -14.38 1.46 25.32
C ALA A 563 -13.42 0.40 24.73
N VAL A 564 -12.55 -0.14 25.58
CA VAL A 564 -11.66 -1.28 25.27
C VAL A 564 -12.09 -2.50 26.08
N TYR A 565 -12.68 -3.48 25.40
CA TYR A 565 -13.22 -4.69 26.03
C TYR A 565 -12.24 -5.87 25.99
N ILE A 566 -11.48 -5.98 24.90
CA ILE A 566 -10.40 -6.96 24.75
C ILE A 566 -9.15 -6.29 24.17
N THR A 567 -7.98 -6.80 24.55
CA THR A 567 -6.66 -6.32 24.11
C THR A 567 -5.92 -7.42 23.38
N LEU A 568 -5.05 -7.09 22.43
CA LEU A 568 -4.23 -8.07 21.73
C LEU A 568 -3.19 -8.70 22.67
N ASP A 569 -2.71 -9.91 22.35
CA ASP A 569 -1.65 -10.61 23.08
C ASP A 569 -0.31 -9.88 23.01
N GLU A 570 -0.02 -9.21 21.89
CA GLU A 570 1.18 -8.40 21.71
C GLU A 570 0.80 -6.93 21.57
N SER A 571 1.58 -6.06 22.23
CA SER A 571 1.39 -4.60 22.18
C SER A 571 2.73 -3.89 22.08
N ARG A 572 2.76 -2.69 21.48
CA ARG A 572 3.99 -1.89 21.36
C ARG A 572 3.75 -0.48 21.91
N LEU A 573 4.34 -0.21 23.08
CA LEU A 573 4.15 1.06 23.80
C LEU A 573 4.95 2.21 23.19
N ARG A 574 6.15 1.94 22.65
CA ARG A 574 7.09 2.94 22.12
C ARG A 574 7.65 2.48 20.78
N HIS A 575 8.05 3.43 19.93
CA HIS A 575 8.68 3.10 18.65
C HIS A 575 10.07 2.49 18.82
N THR A 576 10.72 2.75 19.96
CA THR A 576 12.02 2.20 20.35
C THR A 576 11.97 0.83 21.02
N SER A 577 10.79 0.23 21.21
CA SER A 577 10.65 -1.09 21.84
C SER A 577 10.18 -2.15 20.86
N ALA A 578 10.69 -3.37 21.04
CA ALA A 578 10.06 -4.58 20.50
C ALA A 578 8.60 -4.71 20.99
N GLY A 579 7.86 -5.67 20.44
CA GLY A 579 6.52 -6.00 20.91
C GLY A 579 6.55 -6.73 22.24
N ASP A 580 5.80 -6.23 23.22
CA ASP A 580 5.63 -6.85 24.53
C ASP A 580 4.44 -7.80 24.53
N LYS A 581 4.69 -9.08 24.83
CA LYS A 581 3.62 -10.07 25.05
C LYS A 581 2.97 -9.91 26.43
N HIS A 582 1.65 -10.04 26.44
CA HIS A 582 0.81 -9.95 27.62
C HIS A 582 1.03 -11.17 28.54
N VAL A 583 1.25 -10.91 29.83
CA VAL A 583 1.41 -11.96 30.83
C VAL A 583 0.05 -12.29 31.44
N LEU A 584 -0.47 -13.46 31.09
CA LEU A 584 -1.69 -14.00 31.67
C LEU A 584 -1.49 -14.30 33.16
N THR A 585 -1.89 -13.32 33.97
CA THR A 585 -1.82 -13.40 35.43
C THR A 585 -2.95 -14.28 35.96
N LEU A 586 -2.57 -15.43 36.49
CA LEU A 586 -3.44 -16.46 37.04
C LEU A 586 -3.21 -16.55 38.56
N ARG A 587 -4.30 -16.53 39.33
CA ARG A 587 -4.33 -16.52 40.81
C ARG A 587 -5.52 -17.35 41.28
N ASP A 588 -5.54 -17.74 42.55
CA ASP A 588 -6.65 -18.54 43.11
C ASP A 588 -8.01 -17.78 43.05
N GLU A 589 -7.97 -16.44 43.14
CA GLU A 589 -9.12 -15.53 42.93
C GLU A 589 -9.66 -15.53 41.49
N TYR A 590 -8.81 -15.86 40.51
CA TYR A 590 -9.11 -15.86 39.08
C TYR A 590 -8.62 -17.17 38.44
N PRO A 591 -9.25 -18.31 38.78
CA PRO A 591 -8.73 -19.65 38.47
C PRO A 591 -8.77 -20.00 36.98
N GLN A 592 -9.36 -19.16 36.13
CA GLN A 592 -9.38 -19.33 34.69
C GLN A 592 -9.27 -18.01 33.93
N LYS A 593 -8.62 -18.04 32.76
CA LYS A 593 -8.56 -16.95 31.77
C LYS A 593 -8.99 -17.49 30.40
N LYS A 594 -9.77 -16.68 29.67
CA LYS A 594 -10.23 -16.98 28.31
C LYS A 594 -9.36 -16.25 27.29
N VAL A 595 -8.85 -16.98 26.31
CA VAL A 595 -8.05 -16.44 25.19
C VAL A 595 -8.87 -16.58 23.91
N ILE A 596 -9.06 -15.46 23.21
CA ILE A 596 -9.83 -15.38 21.98
C ILE A 596 -8.85 -15.36 20.81
N LEU A 597 -9.09 -16.18 19.79
CA LEU A 597 -8.22 -16.37 18.63
C LEU A 597 -8.99 -16.04 17.36
N TYR A 598 -8.43 -15.19 16.50
CA TYR A 598 -9.02 -14.79 15.22
C TYR A 598 -8.10 -15.16 14.05
N ASN A 599 -8.67 -15.75 13.01
CA ASN A 599 -7.97 -16.12 11.78
C ASN A 599 -8.45 -15.24 10.62
N SER A 600 -7.53 -14.52 9.99
CA SER A 600 -7.81 -13.56 8.90
C SER A 600 -7.83 -14.16 7.50
N ILE A 601 -7.63 -15.49 7.35
CA ILE A 601 -7.59 -16.18 6.05
C ILE A 601 -8.91 -16.96 5.84
N PRO A 602 -9.46 -17.07 4.61
CA PRO A 602 -10.72 -17.77 4.32
C PRO A 602 -10.63 -19.32 4.34
N ARG A 603 -9.84 -19.90 5.25
CA ARG A 603 -9.71 -21.35 5.45
C ARG A 603 -9.36 -21.69 6.90
N GLN A 604 -9.84 -22.82 7.43
CA GLN A 604 -9.49 -23.28 8.77
C GLN A 604 -7.98 -23.50 8.88
N ARG A 605 -7.41 -23.08 10.01
CA ARG A 605 -5.99 -23.27 10.32
C ARG A 605 -5.81 -23.97 11.67
N THR A 606 -4.97 -24.99 11.67
CA THR A 606 -4.44 -25.63 12.87
C THR A 606 -2.99 -25.20 13.02
N LYS A 607 -2.56 -24.77 14.21
CA LYS A 607 -1.14 -24.43 14.50
C LYS A 607 -0.84 -24.50 15.99
N VAL A 608 0.43 -24.43 16.37
CA VAL A 608 0.81 -24.18 17.77
C VAL A 608 0.69 -22.69 18.11
N GLN A 609 0.01 -22.38 19.21
CA GLN A 609 -0.02 -21.06 19.82
C GLN A 609 0.84 -21.05 21.08
N THR A 610 1.72 -20.04 21.21
CA THR A 610 2.53 -19.80 22.42
C THR A 610 2.11 -18.49 23.09
N LEU A 611 1.75 -18.58 24.37
CA LEU A 611 1.32 -17.47 25.24
C LEU A 611 2.22 -17.38 26.47
N ILE A 612 2.21 -16.24 27.16
CA ILE A 612 2.99 -16.05 28.40
C ILE A 612 2.06 -16.13 29.62
N VAL A 613 2.39 -17.00 30.58
CA VAL A 613 1.61 -17.21 31.82
C VAL A 613 2.44 -16.89 33.06
N SER A 614 1.80 -16.44 34.15
CA SER A 614 2.48 -16.07 35.41
C SER A 614 2.88 -17.25 36.32
N THR A 615 2.55 -18.48 35.92
CA THR A 615 2.74 -19.71 36.72
C THR A 615 2.85 -20.91 35.78
N PRO A 616 3.71 -21.92 36.06
CA PRO A 616 3.79 -23.11 35.23
C PRO A 616 2.62 -24.08 35.48
N TYR A 617 1.94 -23.95 36.62
CA TYR A 617 0.84 -24.81 37.05
C TYR A 617 -0.47 -24.41 36.35
N VAL A 618 -0.58 -24.77 35.07
CA VAL A 618 -1.76 -24.49 34.23
C VAL A 618 -2.15 -25.67 33.36
N LYS A 619 -3.44 -25.77 33.02
CA LYS A 619 -3.95 -26.66 31.96
C LYS A 619 -4.76 -25.87 30.94
N VAL A 620 -4.89 -26.40 29.73
CA VAL A 620 -5.72 -25.80 28.67
C VAL A 620 -6.93 -26.68 28.39
N THR A 621 -8.10 -26.06 28.18
CA THR A 621 -9.25 -26.72 27.56
C THR A 621 -9.71 -25.93 26.34
N ASP A 622 -10.36 -26.61 25.40
CA ASP A 622 -11.11 -25.95 24.34
C ASP A 622 -12.42 -25.31 24.86
N ARG A 623 -13.23 -24.78 23.93
CA ARG A 623 -14.54 -24.19 24.22
C ARG A 623 -15.60 -25.19 24.72
N MET A 624 -15.40 -26.49 24.51
CA MET A 624 -16.28 -27.57 24.96
C MET A 624 -15.82 -28.17 26.30
N GLY A 625 -14.74 -27.65 26.89
CA GLY A 625 -14.15 -28.15 28.13
C GLY A 625 -13.26 -29.38 27.95
N GLN A 626 -12.98 -29.79 26.71
CA GLN A 626 -12.09 -30.92 26.44
C GLN A 626 -10.63 -30.52 26.75
N PRO A 627 -9.87 -31.33 27.51
CA PRO A 627 -8.46 -31.09 27.75
C PRO A 627 -7.65 -31.02 26.46
N ILE A 628 -6.74 -30.05 26.38
CA ILE A 628 -5.82 -29.87 25.25
C ILE A 628 -4.40 -30.09 25.75
N GLN A 629 -3.66 -30.94 25.04
CA GLN A 629 -2.25 -31.19 25.28
C GLN A 629 -1.47 -29.87 25.20
N CYS A 630 -0.74 -29.53 26.26
CA CYS A 630 0.06 -28.32 26.33
C CYS A 630 1.47 -28.58 26.88
N GLN A 631 2.39 -27.70 26.52
CA GLN A 631 3.79 -27.74 26.92
C GLN A 631 4.16 -26.43 27.61
N ILE A 632 4.72 -26.52 28.80
CA ILE A 632 5.30 -25.41 29.55
C ILE A 632 6.80 -25.36 29.28
N SER A 633 7.33 -24.17 28.94
CA SER A 633 8.76 -23.93 28.80
C SER A 633 9.19 -22.72 29.63
N PRO A 634 10.41 -22.70 30.19
CA PRO A 634 10.88 -21.56 30.98
C PRO A 634 11.32 -20.40 30.08
N ILE A 635 11.31 -19.18 30.62
CA ILE A 635 11.73 -17.97 29.89
C ILE A 635 13.12 -17.52 30.34
N TRP A 636 13.98 -17.30 29.35
CA TRP A 636 15.34 -16.81 29.50
C TRP A 636 15.39 -15.30 29.28
N ILE A 637 16.04 -14.59 30.20
CA ILE A 637 16.25 -13.14 30.20
C ILE A 637 17.72 -12.75 29.94
N GLY A 638 18.54 -13.73 29.57
CA GLY A 638 19.96 -13.61 29.19
C GLY A 638 20.65 -14.98 29.18
N PRO A 639 21.97 -15.05 28.90
CA PRO A 639 22.63 -16.30 28.49
C PRO A 639 22.75 -17.37 29.58
N ALA A 640 22.48 -17.01 30.83
CA ALA A 640 22.43 -17.94 31.97
C ALA A 640 21.40 -17.49 33.02
N ALA A 641 20.37 -16.73 32.60
CA ALA A 641 19.44 -16.06 33.49
C ALA A 641 17.98 -16.43 33.16
N LEU A 642 17.27 -16.92 34.17
CA LEU A 642 15.88 -17.38 34.10
C LEU A 642 14.95 -16.48 34.91
N THR A 643 13.69 -16.35 34.50
CA THR A 643 12.64 -15.73 35.31
C THR A 643 11.70 -16.76 35.93
N ALA A 644 11.49 -16.65 37.24
CA ALA A 644 10.49 -17.44 37.97
C ALA A 644 9.05 -16.86 37.85
N ALA A 645 8.89 -15.69 37.22
CA ALA A 645 7.64 -14.94 37.18
C ALA A 645 6.85 -15.11 35.87
N ARG A 646 7.43 -15.72 34.83
CA ARG A 646 6.83 -15.88 33.50
C ARG A 646 7.27 -17.18 32.86
N TYR A 647 6.34 -17.86 32.19
CA TYR A 647 6.57 -19.14 31.50
C TYR A 647 5.87 -19.10 30.14
N GLU A 648 6.42 -19.82 29.16
CA GLU A 648 5.74 -20.04 27.88
C GLU A 648 4.77 -21.22 28.00
N LEU A 649 3.53 -21.00 27.60
CA LEU A 649 2.51 -22.04 27.44
C LEU A 649 2.27 -22.24 25.94
N SER A 650 2.64 -23.41 25.41
CA SER A 650 2.47 -23.78 23.99
C SER A 650 1.46 -24.92 23.83
N PHE A 651 0.48 -24.77 22.95
CA PHE A 651 -0.56 -25.79 22.70
C PHE A 651 -1.12 -25.68 21.28
N LEU A 652 -1.71 -26.77 20.78
CA LEU A 652 -2.31 -26.81 19.46
C LEU A 652 -3.69 -26.13 19.46
N ILE A 653 -3.90 -25.20 18.52
CA ILE A 653 -5.16 -24.49 18.29
C ILE A 653 -5.72 -24.84 16.92
N THR A 654 -7.04 -24.85 16.76
CA THR A 654 -7.73 -24.92 15.46
C THR A 654 -8.74 -23.78 15.38
N VAL A 655 -8.60 -22.91 14.37
CA VAL A 655 -9.40 -21.69 14.20
C VAL A 655 -10.06 -21.69 12.81
N PRO A 656 -11.39 -21.55 12.69
CA PRO A 656 -12.09 -21.53 11.40
C PRO A 656 -11.66 -20.36 10.50
N GLY A 657 -11.84 -20.48 9.19
CA GLY A 657 -11.55 -19.40 8.25
C GLY A 657 -12.41 -18.15 8.50
N PHE A 658 -11.80 -16.96 8.47
CA PHE A 658 -12.42 -15.68 8.87
C PHE A 658 -13.12 -15.66 10.24
N GLY A 659 -12.91 -16.69 11.06
CA GLY A 659 -13.69 -16.92 12.26
C GLY A 659 -12.88 -16.78 13.54
N ILE A 660 -13.58 -17.00 14.65
CA ILE A 660 -13.13 -16.72 15.99
C ILE A 660 -13.41 -17.95 16.85
N THR A 661 -12.47 -18.33 17.71
CA THR A 661 -12.67 -19.39 18.72
C THR A 661 -12.05 -18.98 20.05
N THR A 662 -12.44 -19.64 21.14
CA THR A 662 -11.94 -19.36 22.49
C THR A 662 -11.37 -20.63 23.13
N TYR A 663 -10.19 -20.51 23.73
CA TYR A 663 -9.61 -21.51 24.62
C TYR A 663 -9.59 -20.99 26.05
N ILE A 664 -9.57 -21.90 27.03
CA ILE A 664 -9.62 -21.58 28.45
C ILE A 664 -8.37 -22.15 29.12
N ILE A 665 -7.64 -21.28 29.81
CA ILE A 665 -6.46 -21.64 30.60
C ILE A 665 -6.87 -21.63 32.06
N HIS A 666 -6.68 -22.75 32.75
CA HIS A 666 -7.07 -22.95 34.15
C HIS A 666 -5.82 -23.07 35.02
N THR A 667 -5.88 -22.58 36.26
CA THR A 667 -4.86 -22.88 37.27
C THR A 667 -4.91 -24.36 37.67
N LEU A 668 -3.76 -24.87 38.08
CA LEU A 668 -3.61 -26.17 38.74
C LEU A 668 -3.06 -25.98 40.18
N PRO A 669 -3.40 -26.88 41.11
CA PRO A 669 -2.68 -26.99 42.38
C PRO A 669 -1.18 -27.24 42.14
N LYS A 670 -0.32 -26.68 43.01
CA LYS A 670 1.15 -26.77 42.87
C LYS A 670 1.75 -28.16 43.21
N THR A 671 0.92 -29.20 43.24
CA THR A 671 1.28 -30.53 43.76
C THR A 671 1.49 -31.59 42.67
N SER A 672 0.84 -31.48 41.51
CA SER A 672 0.99 -32.43 40.40
C SER A 672 0.52 -31.86 39.07
N PHE A 673 1.04 -32.42 37.97
CA PHE A 673 0.63 -32.12 36.60
C PHE A 673 -0.24 -33.26 36.02
N PRO A 674 -1.36 -32.95 35.35
CA PRO A 674 -2.13 -33.93 34.57
C PRO A 674 -1.34 -34.49 33.37
N SER A 675 -1.81 -35.62 32.82
CA SER A 675 -1.23 -36.28 31.64
C SER A 675 -1.18 -35.43 30.37
N GLU A 676 -1.96 -34.35 30.33
CA GLU A 676 -2.03 -33.43 29.19
C GLU A 676 -1.05 -32.25 29.31
N VAL A 677 -0.37 -32.10 30.45
CA VAL A 677 0.52 -30.96 30.73
C VAL A 677 1.97 -31.44 30.80
N HIS A 678 2.76 -31.07 29.80
CA HIS A 678 4.15 -31.48 29.65
C HIS A 678 5.08 -30.35 30.07
N LEU A 679 6.07 -30.64 30.91
CA LEU A 679 7.20 -29.75 31.14
C LEU A 679 8.24 -30.00 30.05
N ALA A 680 8.80 -28.95 29.47
CA ALA A 680 9.87 -29.10 28.50
C ALA A 680 11.17 -29.56 29.19
N ASN A 681 11.88 -30.49 28.55
CA ASN A 681 13.23 -30.87 28.95
C ASN A 681 14.20 -29.77 28.51
N VAL A 682 15.05 -29.31 29.44
CA VAL A 682 15.95 -28.17 29.21
C VAL A 682 17.38 -28.61 29.45
N THR A 683 18.21 -28.45 28.42
CA THR A 683 19.66 -28.70 28.47
C THR A 683 20.40 -27.43 28.06
N VAL A 684 21.41 -27.04 28.81
CA VAL A 684 22.27 -25.88 28.52
C VAL A 684 23.69 -26.37 28.34
N TYR A 685 24.27 -26.12 27.17
CA TYR A 685 25.62 -26.54 26.81
C TYR A 685 26.62 -25.38 26.89
N ASN A 686 27.92 -25.72 26.93
CA ASN A 686 29.05 -24.79 26.94
C ASN A 686 29.10 -23.88 28.18
N THR A 687 28.62 -24.37 29.32
CA THR A 687 28.66 -23.62 30.58
C THR A 687 28.81 -24.53 31.79
N ASP A 688 29.50 -24.02 32.82
CA ASP A 688 29.62 -24.59 34.16
C ASP A 688 28.80 -23.80 35.19
N ILE A 689 28.00 -22.81 34.75
CA ILE A 689 27.23 -21.93 35.63
C ILE A 689 26.10 -22.71 36.29
N ASN A 690 26.06 -22.68 37.62
CA ASN A 690 24.94 -23.23 38.39
C ASN A 690 23.71 -22.32 38.27
N LEU A 691 22.68 -22.80 37.57
CA LEU A 691 21.48 -22.03 37.27
C LEU A 691 20.52 -21.93 38.47
N LEU A 692 19.81 -20.81 38.56
CA LEU A 692 18.74 -20.63 39.56
C LEU A 692 17.60 -21.61 39.30
N LYS A 693 17.25 -22.41 40.31
CA LYS A 693 16.06 -23.26 40.28
C LYS A 693 14.80 -22.41 40.31
N ILE A 694 13.91 -22.62 39.35
CA ILE A 694 12.61 -21.94 39.28
C ILE A 694 11.47 -22.98 39.45
N PRO A 695 10.25 -22.55 39.85
CA PRO A 695 9.11 -23.45 39.96
C PRO A 695 8.90 -24.32 38.71
N ALA A 696 8.65 -25.61 38.92
CA ALA A 696 8.56 -26.67 37.91
C ALA A 696 9.82 -26.98 37.08
N PHE A 697 10.92 -26.22 37.22
CA PHE A 697 12.20 -26.48 36.51
C PHE A 697 13.37 -26.49 37.50
N ASP A 698 13.43 -27.53 38.33
CA ASP A 698 14.49 -27.78 39.32
C ASP A 698 15.58 -28.75 38.83
N GLN A 699 15.35 -29.41 37.69
CA GLN A 699 16.21 -30.42 37.04
C GLN A 699 16.68 -29.98 35.64
N ILE A 700 17.18 -28.75 35.50
CA ILE A 700 17.80 -28.28 34.25
C ILE A 700 19.16 -28.98 34.09
N GLN A 701 19.39 -29.59 32.93
CA GLN A 701 20.67 -30.25 32.64
C GLN A 701 21.70 -29.22 32.18
N VAL A 702 22.85 -29.17 32.84
CA VAL A 702 23.98 -28.31 32.47
C VAL A 702 25.13 -29.20 31.99
N VAL A 703 25.66 -28.91 30.80
CA VAL A 703 26.67 -29.73 30.13
C VAL A 703 27.87 -28.84 29.74
N PRO A 704 29.08 -29.07 30.32
CA PRO A 704 30.23 -28.18 30.13
C PRO A 704 30.68 -27.96 28.68
N ASN A 705 30.45 -28.95 27.80
CA ASN A 705 30.86 -28.90 26.39
C ASN A 705 29.75 -29.48 25.49
N ALA A 706 29.37 -28.76 24.46
CA ALA A 706 28.40 -29.20 23.46
C ALA A 706 28.95 -30.37 22.62
N GLN A 707 28.08 -31.34 22.38
CA GLN A 707 28.22 -32.31 21.29
C GLN A 707 27.32 -31.87 20.12
N GLU A 708 27.41 -32.55 18.98
CA GLU A 708 26.40 -32.35 17.94
C GLU A 708 25.09 -33.02 18.37
N PHE A 709 23.98 -32.34 18.20
CA PHE A 709 22.65 -32.84 18.59
C PHE A 709 21.63 -32.56 17.48
N SER A 710 20.41 -33.06 17.63
CA SER A 710 19.32 -32.81 16.68
C SER A 710 17.99 -32.70 17.40
N ILE A 711 17.13 -31.80 16.92
CA ILE A 711 15.74 -31.72 17.36
C ILE A 711 14.85 -32.41 16.32
N THR A 712 13.98 -33.30 16.78
CA THR A 712 13.08 -34.10 15.94
C THR A 712 11.70 -34.06 16.58
N GLN A 713 10.77 -33.35 15.94
CA GLN A 713 9.39 -33.20 16.42
C GLN A 713 8.39 -34.03 15.62
N ARG A 714 8.73 -34.38 14.38
CA ARG A 714 7.97 -35.33 13.53
C ARG A 714 8.95 -36.29 12.85
N PRO A 715 8.52 -37.49 12.42
CA PRO A 715 9.40 -38.45 11.73
C PRO A 715 10.06 -37.86 10.48
N ASP A 716 9.34 -36.95 9.82
CA ASP A 716 9.64 -36.46 8.48
C ASP A 716 10.44 -35.15 8.45
N LEU A 717 10.68 -34.49 9.60
CA LEU A 717 11.48 -33.27 9.68
C LEU A 717 12.31 -33.22 10.97
N SER A 718 13.63 -33.11 10.82
CA SER A 718 14.55 -32.85 11.93
C SER A 718 15.67 -31.89 11.55
N ALA A 719 16.11 -31.06 12.49
CA ALA A 719 17.22 -30.12 12.34
C ALA A 719 18.40 -30.56 13.22
N SER A 720 19.61 -30.58 12.64
CA SER A 720 20.86 -30.97 13.30
C SER A 720 21.77 -29.76 13.51
N PHE A 721 22.38 -29.68 14.68
CA PHE A 721 23.13 -28.51 15.13
C PHE A 721 24.59 -28.86 15.45
N GLY A 722 25.49 -27.93 15.15
CA GLY A 722 26.89 -28.01 15.56
C GLY A 722 27.09 -27.67 17.04
N LYS A 723 28.32 -27.79 17.53
CA LYS A 723 28.70 -27.47 18.92
C LYS A 723 28.48 -25.99 19.31
N SER A 724 28.38 -25.10 18.33
CA SER A 724 28.02 -23.68 18.48
C SER A 724 26.52 -23.43 18.60
N GLY A 725 25.67 -24.45 18.46
CA GLY A 725 24.22 -24.29 18.43
C GLY A 725 23.65 -23.77 17.10
N LEU A 726 24.49 -23.51 16.08
CA LEU A 726 24.02 -23.16 14.73
C LEU A 726 23.65 -24.40 13.91
N LEU A 727 22.74 -24.20 12.96
CA LEU A 727 22.25 -25.24 12.05
C LEU A 727 23.39 -25.79 11.19
N LYS A 728 23.43 -27.13 11.07
CA LYS A 728 24.40 -27.89 10.28
C LYS A 728 23.73 -28.69 9.16
N ALA A 729 22.54 -29.24 9.41
CA ALA A 729 21.80 -30.03 8.43
C ALA A 729 20.29 -30.03 8.69
N LEU A 730 19.52 -30.25 7.62
CA LEU A 730 18.08 -30.47 7.65
C LEU A 730 17.77 -31.85 7.06
N ARG A 731 16.95 -32.64 7.74
CA ARG A 731 16.49 -33.94 7.24
C ARG A 731 15.01 -33.88 6.92
N VAL A 732 14.65 -34.25 5.68
CA VAL A 732 13.27 -34.33 5.20
C VAL A 732 12.98 -35.77 4.77
N GLY A 733 12.05 -36.42 5.46
CA GLY A 733 11.85 -37.88 5.41
C GLY A 733 13.17 -38.62 5.67
N ASN A 734 13.52 -39.55 4.79
CA ASN A 734 14.75 -40.35 4.91
C ASN A 734 16.03 -39.70 4.34
N THR A 735 16.03 -38.40 4.02
CA THR A 735 17.20 -37.74 3.38
C THR A 735 17.65 -36.53 4.19
N THR A 736 18.91 -36.55 4.62
CA THR A 736 19.59 -35.44 5.28
C THR A 736 20.37 -34.62 4.26
N PHE A 737 20.21 -33.30 4.29
CA PHE A 737 20.86 -32.33 3.43
C PHE A 737 21.74 -31.39 4.28
N PRO A 738 23.01 -31.13 3.89
CA PRO A 738 23.82 -30.08 4.51
C PRO A 738 23.14 -28.72 4.42
N ALA A 739 23.11 -28.01 5.55
CA ALA A 739 22.45 -26.72 5.71
C ALA A 739 23.19 -25.93 6.80
N HIS A 740 24.40 -25.46 6.45
CA HIS A 740 25.31 -24.78 7.37
C HIS A 740 24.95 -23.30 7.48
N LEU A 741 24.41 -22.90 8.65
CA LEU A 741 24.09 -21.51 8.95
C LEU A 741 25.28 -20.83 9.64
N GLU A 742 25.65 -19.65 9.14
CA GLU A 742 26.67 -18.78 9.71
C GLU A 742 26.22 -17.31 9.67
N PHE A 743 26.85 -16.47 10.49
CA PHE A 743 26.70 -15.02 10.41
C PHE A 743 27.97 -14.40 9.87
N VAL A 744 27.82 -13.48 8.93
CA VAL A 744 28.92 -12.77 8.26
C VAL A 744 28.71 -11.26 8.34
N LYS A 745 29.79 -10.49 8.23
CA LYS A 745 29.76 -9.03 8.27
C LYS A 745 30.51 -8.41 7.09
N TYR A 746 29.96 -7.33 6.57
CA TYR A 746 30.63 -6.43 5.65
C TYR A 746 31.02 -5.13 6.36
N GLY A 747 32.20 -4.61 6.04
CA GLY A 747 32.62 -3.24 6.37
C GLY A 747 32.47 -2.31 5.16
N THR A 748 32.61 -1.00 5.36
CA THR A 748 32.56 0.01 4.29
C THR A 748 33.95 0.37 3.75
N ARG A 749 34.03 0.88 2.51
CA ARG A 749 35.29 1.33 1.87
C ARG A 749 36.03 2.41 2.68
N LYS A 750 37.37 2.28 2.75
CA LYS A 750 38.26 3.20 3.48
C LYS A 750 38.86 4.29 2.57
N GLY A 751 39.09 5.47 3.15
CA GLY A 751 39.66 6.66 2.49
C GLY A 751 38.74 7.89 2.52
N SER A 752 39.30 9.07 2.27
CA SER A 752 38.55 10.30 1.95
C SER A 752 38.27 10.37 0.45
N GLY A 753 37.14 10.98 0.06
CA GLY A 753 36.77 11.18 -1.35
C GLY A 753 36.39 9.93 -2.15
N LYS A 754 36.24 8.76 -1.50
CA LYS A 754 35.64 7.55 -2.11
C LYS A 754 34.20 7.39 -1.65
N ASP A 755 33.34 6.93 -2.55
CA ASP A 755 31.99 6.47 -2.21
C ASP A 755 32.04 5.31 -1.20
N LYS A 756 31.10 5.35 -0.25
CA LYS A 756 30.99 4.45 0.90
C LYS A 756 29.55 3.96 1.05
N SER A 757 29.36 2.88 1.80
CA SER A 757 28.03 2.52 2.26
C SER A 757 27.41 3.65 3.10
N GLY A 758 26.14 3.93 2.84
CA GLY A 758 25.24 4.79 3.62
C GLY A 758 23.83 4.21 3.52
N ALA A 759 22.78 4.99 3.75
CA ALA A 759 21.41 4.47 3.75
C ALA A 759 21.00 3.82 2.41
N TYR A 760 21.41 4.37 1.28
CA TYR A 760 21.07 3.90 -0.07
C TYR A 760 22.10 2.91 -0.61
N LEU A 761 23.39 3.21 -0.42
CA LEU A 761 24.46 2.45 -1.04
C LEU A 761 24.93 1.31 -0.14
N PHE A 762 25.06 0.11 -0.72
CA PHE A 762 25.88 -0.97 -0.19
C PHE A 762 27.19 -1.00 -0.98
N LEU A 763 28.31 -0.61 -0.35
CA LEU A 763 29.64 -0.56 -0.96
C LEU A 763 30.66 -1.22 -0.02
N PRO A 764 30.69 -2.57 0.00
CA PRO A 764 31.55 -3.30 0.92
C PRO A 764 33.04 -3.00 0.67
N GLU A 765 33.84 -3.06 1.73
CA GLU A 765 35.29 -2.80 1.70
C GLU A 765 36.02 -3.78 0.77
N LYS A 766 35.60 -5.05 0.80
CA LYS A 766 36.12 -6.17 0.01
C LYS A 766 34.97 -7.08 -0.45
N PRO A 767 35.13 -7.89 -1.51
CA PRO A 767 34.03 -8.70 -2.06
C PRO A 767 33.52 -9.79 -1.11
N GLU A 768 34.42 -10.46 -0.38
CA GLU A 768 34.09 -11.49 0.61
C GLU A 768 33.95 -10.88 2.02
N PRO A 769 32.86 -11.17 2.75
CA PRO A 769 32.67 -10.68 4.11
C PRO A 769 33.60 -11.39 5.11
N ASP A 770 33.72 -10.82 6.30
CA ASP A 770 34.33 -11.50 7.43
C ASP A 770 33.29 -12.38 8.14
N LEU A 771 33.71 -13.55 8.64
CA LEU A 771 32.89 -14.32 9.57
C LEU A 771 32.71 -13.53 10.87
N VAL A 772 31.49 -13.53 11.42
CA VAL A 772 31.25 -13.06 12.78
C VAL A 772 31.86 -14.09 13.73
N PHE A 773 32.92 -13.70 14.45
CA PHE A 773 33.66 -14.61 15.30
C PHE A 773 32.76 -15.23 16.37
N MET A 774 32.75 -16.56 16.44
CA MET A 774 32.10 -17.32 17.50
C MET A 774 33.16 -18.01 18.35
N ASP A 775 33.10 -17.81 19.67
CA ASP A 775 33.83 -18.67 20.58
C ASP A 775 33.12 -20.04 20.63
N ASN A 776 33.89 -21.13 20.69
CA ASN A 776 33.37 -22.46 20.94
C ASN A 776 32.73 -22.61 22.34
N LYS A 777 32.78 -21.55 23.17
CA LYS A 777 32.14 -21.41 24.48
C LYS A 777 30.80 -20.66 24.47
N CYS A 778 30.24 -20.27 23.32
CA CYS A 778 28.90 -19.67 23.28
C CYS A 778 27.87 -20.61 23.93
N ILE A 779 27.11 -20.11 24.91
CA ILE A 779 26.12 -20.91 25.66
C ILE A 779 24.95 -21.26 24.74
N VAL A 780 24.66 -22.56 24.61
CA VAL A 780 23.59 -23.07 23.76
C VAL A 780 22.46 -23.63 24.60
N HIS A 781 21.25 -23.15 24.37
CA HIS A 781 20.06 -23.59 25.08
C HIS A 781 19.24 -24.51 24.19
N LEU A 782 19.04 -25.74 24.64
CA LEU A 782 18.20 -26.76 24.02
C LEU A 782 16.96 -26.97 24.89
N ILE A 783 15.79 -26.60 24.35
CA ILE A 783 14.48 -26.85 24.95
C ILE A 783 13.77 -27.88 24.07
N THR A 784 13.35 -29.01 24.63
CA THR A 784 12.68 -30.08 23.89
C THR A 784 11.39 -30.51 24.58
N GLY A 785 10.36 -30.82 23.79
CA GLY A 785 9.09 -31.33 24.31
C GLY A 785 8.17 -31.82 23.19
N PRO A 786 7.01 -32.41 23.53
CA PRO A 786 6.14 -33.07 22.56
C PRO A 786 5.46 -32.11 21.57
N ILE A 787 5.43 -30.80 21.84
CA ILE A 787 4.73 -29.80 21.02
C ILE A 787 5.73 -28.85 20.34
N VAL A 788 6.81 -28.46 21.04
CA VAL A 788 7.83 -27.53 20.52
C VAL A 788 9.22 -27.98 20.94
N SER A 789 10.18 -27.94 20.01
CA SER A 789 11.61 -27.80 20.36
C SER A 789 12.14 -26.44 19.93
N LYS A 790 13.03 -25.88 20.75
CA LYS A 790 13.79 -24.66 20.47
C LYS A 790 15.27 -24.90 20.72
N VAL A 791 16.10 -24.31 19.86
CA VAL A 791 17.54 -24.18 20.07
C VAL A 791 17.86 -22.71 19.94
N PHE A 792 18.51 -22.11 20.93
CA PHE A 792 18.97 -20.73 20.79
C PHE A 792 20.36 -20.50 21.38
N VAL A 793 21.05 -19.53 20.78
CA VAL A 793 22.40 -19.11 21.14
C VAL A 793 22.47 -17.59 21.14
N GLU A 794 23.17 -17.02 22.11
CA GLU A 794 23.44 -15.59 22.20
C GLU A 794 24.84 -15.31 21.63
N LEU A 795 24.86 -14.67 20.46
CA LEU A 795 26.04 -14.16 19.77
C LEU A 795 26.20 -12.66 20.06
N ALA A 796 27.37 -12.09 19.78
CA ALA A 796 27.73 -10.72 20.18
C ALA A 796 26.71 -9.62 19.79
N HIS A 797 25.96 -9.80 18.69
CA HIS A 797 24.96 -8.85 18.19
C HIS A 797 23.63 -9.51 17.79
N VAL A 798 23.45 -10.81 18.09
CA VAL A 798 22.28 -11.59 17.65
C VAL A 798 21.94 -12.67 18.68
N ARG A 799 20.71 -12.69 19.20
CA ARG A 799 20.16 -13.94 19.74
C ARG A 799 19.48 -14.70 18.60
N HIS A 800 20.11 -15.80 18.19
CA HIS A 800 19.63 -16.65 17.10
C HIS A 800 18.85 -17.83 17.67
N THR A 801 17.59 -17.98 17.27
CA THR A 801 16.68 -19.04 17.73
C THR A 801 16.15 -19.84 16.55
N CYS A 802 16.31 -21.17 16.60
CA CYS A 802 15.70 -22.14 15.70
C CYS A 802 14.55 -22.86 16.42
N ILE A 803 13.37 -22.99 15.78
CA ILE A 803 12.17 -23.60 16.37
C ILE A 803 11.58 -24.65 15.42
N LEU A 804 11.29 -25.85 15.94
CA LEU A 804 10.42 -26.83 15.29
C LEU A 804 9.12 -27.00 16.07
N TYR A 805 7.99 -26.83 15.37
CA TYR A 805 6.66 -27.09 15.88
C TYR A 805 6.20 -28.50 15.48
N ASN A 806 5.72 -29.28 16.46
CA ASN A 806 4.97 -30.51 16.18
C ASN A 806 3.52 -30.16 15.86
N SER A 807 3.30 -29.68 14.64
CA SER A 807 1.99 -29.28 14.12
C SER A 807 1.69 -30.01 12.82
N PRO A 808 0.42 -30.41 12.57
CA PRO A 808 -0.02 -30.86 11.25
C PRO A 808 -0.27 -29.69 10.27
N GLY A 809 -0.23 -28.44 10.75
CA GLY A 809 -0.49 -27.23 9.96
C GLY A 809 0.73 -26.60 9.30
N CYS A 810 0.55 -25.39 8.76
CA CYS A 810 1.56 -24.64 8.00
C CYS A 810 2.82 -24.34 8.82
N ASP A 811 2.65 -24.08 10.12
CA ASP A 811 3.74 -23.87 11.07
C ASP A 811 4.64 -25.11 11.26
N GLY A 812 4.17 -26.30 10.93
CA GLY A 812 4.94 -27.55 10.98
C GLY A 812 5.68 -27.89 9.67
N LEU A 813 5.61 -27.07 8.63
CA LEU A 813 6.20 -27.36 7.30
C LEU A 813 7.71 -27.14 7.20
N GLY A 814 8.29 -26.31 8.07
CA GLY A 814 9.70 -25.91 7.96
C GLY A 814 10.33 -25.58 9.31
N LEU A 815 11.62 -25.24 9.26
CA LEU A 815 12.35 -24.73 10.43
C LEU A 815 12.09 -23.23 10.56
N HIS A 816 11.51 -22.81 11.69
CA HIS A 816 11.37 -21.37 11.97
C HIS A 816 12.68 -20.84 12.53
N ILE A 817 13.05 -19.64 12.09
CA ILE A 817 14.20 -18.90 12.61
C ILE A 817 13.72 -17.56 13.11
N PHE A 818 14.16 -17.21 14.30
CA PHE A 818 13.90 -15.94 14.95
C PHE A 818 15.24 -15.33 15.39
N ASN A 819 15.56 -14.16 14.84
CA ASN A 819 16.79 -13.43 15.16
C ASN A 819 16.41 -12.12 15.86
N GLU A 820 16.86 -11.94 17.10
CA GLU A 820 16.84 -10.66 17.81
C GLU A 820 18.20 -9.99 17.59
N VAL A 821 18.24 -8.94 16.76
CA VAL A 821 19.46 -8.29 16.27
C VAL A 821 19.64 -6.94 16.94
N ASP A 822 20.83 -6.72 17.51
CA ASP A 822 21.25 -5.41 18.04
C ASP A 822 22.71 -5.14 17.66
N ILE A 823 22.90 -4.27 16.67
CA ILE A 823 24.19 -3.77 16.23
C ILE A 823 24.42 -2.30 16.64
N SER A 824 23.64 -1.75 17.57
CA SER A 824 23.67 -0.31 17.95
C SER A 824 25.02 0.17 18.50
N GLU A 825 25.82 -0.72 19.08
CA GLU A 825 27.18 -0.42 19.57
C GLU A 825 28.28 -0.54 18.50
N THR A 826 27.94 -0.99 17.28
CA THR A 826 28.92 -1.22 16.20
C THR A 826 29.25 0.06 15.42
N GLN A 827 30.25 -0.01 14.53
CA GLN A 827 30.62 1.07 13.61
C GLN A 827 30.95 0.51 12.23
N ASN A 828 30.29 1.02 11.19
CA ASN A 828 30.50 0.61 9.79
C ASN A 828 30.42 -0.92 9.60
N TYR A 829 29.28 -1.46 10.01
CA TYR A 829 29.03 -2.88 10.19
C TYR A 829 27.69 -3.24 9.52
N GLU A 830 27.72 -4.15 8.55
CA GLU A 830 26.52 -4.66 7.88
C GLU A 830 26.46 -6.17 8.11
N LEU A 831 25.45 -6.64 8.83
CA LEU A 831 25.31 -8.02 9.30
C LEU A 831 24.45 -8.82 8.33
N ALA A 832 24.91 -9.98 7.88
CA ALA A 832 24.10 -10.93 7.13
C ALA A 832 24.09 -12.33 7.75
N MET A 833 22.96 -13.02 7.63
CA MET A 833 22.79 -14.44 7.90
C MET A 833 23.01 -15.19 6.58
N ARG A 834 23.91 -16.17 6.57
CA ARG A 834 24.19 -17.00 5.38
C ARG A 834 23.87 -18.46 5.69
N LEU A 835 23.25 -19.12 4.72
CA LEU A 835 23.03 -20.57 4.70
C LEU A 835 23.75 -21.19 3.50
N SER A 836 24.60 -22.19 3.73
CA SER A 836 25.33 -22.94 2.70
C SER A 836 24.87 -24.40 2.63
N THR A 837 24.61 -24.90 1.42
CA THR A 837 24.03 -26.24 1.15
C THR A 837 24.76 -26.99 0.03
N ASP A 838 24.40 -28.26 -0.22
CA ASP A 838 24.88 -29.03 -1.38
C ASP A 838 24.03 -28.80 -2.66
N ILE A 839 23.14 -27.80 -2.67
CA ILE A 839 22.23 -27.56 -3.79
C ILE A 839 23.01 -27.02 -5.00
N THR A 840 22.91 -27.72 -6.13
CA THR A 840 23.65 -27.41 -7.36
C THR A 840 22.97 -26.31 -8.20
N SER A 841 22.65 -25.17 -7.57
CA SER A 841 21.96 -24.03 -8.18
C SER A 841 22.81 -23.23 -9.18
N GLY A 842 24.13 -23.40 -9.16
CA GLY A 842 25.05 -22.67 -10.02
C GLY A 842 25.04 -21.17 -9.71
N ASP A 843 24.74 -20.35 -10.71
CA ASP A 843 24.52 -18.92 -10.56
C ASP A 843 23.04 -18.53 -10.40
N GLN A 844 22.11 -19.49 -10.40
CA GLN A 844 20.67 -19.21 -10.46
C GLN A 844 20.01 -19.26 -9.09
N PHE A 845 19.14 -18.28 -8.82
CA PHE A 845 18.29 -18.21 -7.64
C PHE A 845 17.03 -17.40 -7.98
N PHE A 846 16.06 -17.34 -7.07
CA PHE A 846 14.79 -16.65 -7.29
C PHE A 846 14.46 -15.76 -6.10
N THR A 847 13.88 -14.59 -6.36
CA THR A 847 13.35 -13.68 -5.34
C THR A 847 11.94 -13.27 -5.71
N ASP A 848 11.15 -12.87 -4.73
CA ASP A 848 9.83 -12.30 -5.00
C ASP A 848 9.91 -10.85 -5.51
N LEU A 849 8.81 -10.39 -6.11
CA LEU A 849 8.49 -9.01 -6.41
C LEU A 849 7.22 -8.66 -5.63
N ASN A 850 7.37 -7.88 -4.56
CA ASN A 850 6.28 -7.36 -3.72
C ASN A 850 5.35 -8.44 -3.16
N GLY A 851 5.84 -9.66 -2.96
CA GLY A 851 5.08 -10.82 -2.51
C GLY A 851 4.08 -11.40 -3.53
N LEU A 852 4.06 -10.92 -4.78
CA LEU A 852 3.08 -11.35 -5.80
C LEU A 852 3.63 -12.39 -6.78
N ASN A 853 4.83 -12.14 -7.32
CA ASN A 853 5.42 -12.95 -8.39
C ASN A 853 6.88 -13.31 -8.05
N MET A 854 7.34 -14.50 -8.46
CA MET A 854 8.76 -14.87 -8.35
C MET A 854 9.49 -14.56 -9.65
N ILE A 855 10.66 -13.94 -9.55
CA ILE A 855 11.53 -13.63 -10.69
C ILE A 855 12.86 -14.37 -10.56
N LYS A 856 13.34 -14.89 -11.69
CA LYS A 856 14.64 -15.54 -11.81
C LYS A 856 15.75 -14.51 -11.74
N ARG A 857 16.71 -14.74 -10.85
CA ARG A 857 17.96 -13.99 -10.71
C ARG A 857 19.12 -14.83 -11.21
N GLN A 858 20.18 -14.16 -11.62
CA GLN A 858 21.46 -14.78 -11.97
C GLN A 858 22.58 -13.99 -11.33
N ARG A 859 23.45 -14.67 -10.57
CA ARG A 859 24.72 -14.11 -10.12
C ARG A 859 25.62 -13.88 -11.33
N PHE A 860 26.16 -12.67 -11.44
CA PHE A 860 27.12 -12.29 -12.47
C PHE A 860 28.47 -12.00 -11.80
N PRO A 861 29.47 -12.89 -11.89
CA PRO A 861 30.82 -12.66 -11.32
C PRO A 861 31.54 -11.42 -11.87
N LYS A 862 31.11 -10.89 -13.02
CA LYS A 862 31.57 -9.62 -13.61
C LYS A 862 31.02 -8.38 -12.91
N LEU A 863 29.99 -8.52 -12.08
CA LEU A 863 29.44 -7.45 -11.24
C LEU A 863 30.03 -7.57 -9.82
N PRO A 864 30.26 -6.44 -9.12
CA PRO A 864 30.72 -6.47 -7.73
C PRO A 864 29.64 -7.08 -6.81
N THR A 865 30.01 -7.45 -5.58
CA THR A 865 29.13 -8.08 -4.57
C THR A 865 27.76 -7.41 -4.46
N GLN A 866 27.72 -6.09 -4.29
CA GLN A 866 26.48 -5.32 -4.18
C GLN A 866 25.60 -5.34 -5.45
N GLY A 867 26.18 -5.61 -6.63
CA GLY A 867 25.44 -5.73 -7.89
C GLY A 867 24.71 -7.07 -8.06
N ASN A 868 24.87 -7.99 -7.10
CA ASN A 868 24.20 -9.29 -7.06
C ASN A 868 23.18 -9.41 -5.91
N TYR A 869 22.99 -8.33 -5.13
CA TYR A 869 21.97 -8.25 -4.09
C TYR A 869 20.63 -7.77 -4.67
N TYR A 870 19.53 -8.36 -4.20
CA TYR A 870 18.17 -8.10 -4.66
C TYR A 870 17.21 -7.97 -3.46
N PRO A 871 16.05 -7.31 -3.61
CA PRO A 871 15.01 -7.34 -2.58
C PRO A 871 14.38 -8.74 -2.47
N MET A 872 14.12 -9.14 -1.23
CA MET A 872 13.20 -10.21 -0.83
C MET A 872 12.15 -9.55 0.06
N ALA A 873 10.95 -9.33 -0.46
CA ALA A 873 9.87 -8.73 0.33
C ALA A 873 9.11 -9.79 1.14
N SER A 874 9.04 -11.03 0.65
CA SER A 874 8.42 -12.17 1.35
C SER A 874 9.17 -13.50 1.19
N SER A 875 9.87 -13.73 0.08
CA SER A 875 10.45 -15.05 -0.20
C SER A 875 11.57 -15.09 -1.25
N ALA A 876 12.48 -16.04 -1.09
CA ALA A 876 13.53 -16.36 -2.04
C ALA A 876 13.80 -17.87 -2.04
N TYR A 877 14.31 -18.42 -3.14
CA TYR A 877 14.70 -19.84 -3.18
C TYR A 877 15.89 -20.14 -4.10
N ILE A 878 16.57 -21.24 -3.77
CA ILE A 878 17.55 -21.92 -4.63
C ILE A 878 17.07 -23.35 -4.88
N GLU A 879 17.41 -23.92 -6.04
CA GLU A 879 16.99 -25.27 -6.41
C GLU A 879 18.00 -25.96 -7.33
N ASP A 880 17.93 -27.29 -7.39
CA ASP A 880 18.58 -28.09 -8.43
C ASP A 880 17.62 -29.12 -9.06
N LYS A 881 18.13 -30.27 -9.55
CA LYS A 881 17.26 -31.33 -10.11
C LYS A 881 16.60 -32.21 -9.04
N ARG A 882 17.03 -32.13 -7.78
CA ARG A 882 16.67 -33.01 -6.65
C ARG A 882 15.85 -32.26 -5.60
N VAL A 883 16.28 -31.06 -5.23
CA VAL A 883 15.80 -30.34 -4.04
C VAL A 883 15.72 -28.83 -4.25
N ARG A 884 14.75 -28.18 -3.62
CA ARG A 884 14.56 -26.73 -3.50
C ARG A 884 14.64 -26.36 -2.02
N LEU A 885 15.32 -25.26 -1.73
CA LEU A 885 15.30 -24.61 -0.42
C LEU A 885 14.62 -23.25 -0.60
N THR A 886 13.42 -23.12 -0.03
CA THR A 886 12.65 -21.89 0.01
C THR A 886 12.81 -21.22 1.37
N VAL A 887 13.23 -19.96 1.36
CA VAL A 887 13.26 -19.09 2.54
C VAL A 887 12.10 -18.10 2.44
N VAL A 888 11.31 -18.03 3.50
CA VAL A 888 10.22 -17.07 3.66
C VAL A 888 10.55 -16.14 4.82
N THR A 889 10.19 -14.86 4.71
CA THR A 889 10.43 -13.80 5.69
C THR A 889 9.12 -13.10 6.08
N ALA A 890 9.01 -12.62 7.33
CA ALA A 890 7.91 -11.76 7.76
C ALA A 890 8.19 -10.25 7.48
N GLN A 891 9.40 -9.91 7.04
CA GLN A 891 9.86 -8.54 6.83
C GLN A 891 10.76 -8.41 5.59
N PRO A 892 10.68 -7.30 4.83
CA PRO A 892 11.47 -7.12 3.61
C PRO A 892 12.95 -6.91 3.92
N LEU A 893 13.83 -7.64 3.23
CA LEU A 893 15.29 -7.60 3.44
C LEU A 893 16.05 -7.75 2.10
N GLY A 894 17.34 -7.44 2.10
CA GLY A 894 18.24 -7.71 0.97
C GLY A 894 18.72 -9.15 0.97
N VAL A 895 18.63 -9.85 -0.17
CA VAL A 895 19.06 -11.24 -0.36
C VAL A 895 20.02 -11.38 -1.55
N SER A 896 20.91 -12.36 -1.49
CA SER A 896 21.77 -12.79 -2.60
C SER A 896 22.02 -14.31 -2.56
N SER A 897 22.41 -14.88 -3.70
CA SER A 897 23.09 -16.18 -3.77
C SER A 897 24.54 -15.92 -4.19
N MET A 898 25.44 -15.78 -3.22
CA MET A 898 26.83 -15.39 -3.47
C MET A 898 27.70 -16.54 -4.02
N ALA A 899 27.26 -17.79 -3.88
CA ALA A 899 27.79 -18.97 -4.57
C ALA A 899 26.70 -20.04 -4.74
N SER A 900 26.95 -21.04 -5.61
CA SER A 900 26.05 -22.19 -5.76
C SER A 900 25.75 -22.83 -4.40
N GLY A 901 24.48 -23.10 -4.14
CA GLY A 901 24.05 -23.69 -2.86
C GLY A 901 23.97 -22.69 -1.70
N GLN A 902 24.23 -21.40 -1.90
CA GLN A 902 24.15 -20.39 -0.84
C GLN A 902 22.92 -19.47 -0.98
N ILE A 903 22.35 -19.10 0.17
CA ILE A 903 21.47 -17.93 0.34
C ILE A 903 22.07 -17.06 1.45
N GLU A 904 22.17 -15.76 1.21
CA GLU A 904 22.67 -14.76 2.15
C GLU A 904 21.65 -13.62 2.29
N ILE A 905 21.26 -13.29 3.53
CA ILE A 905 20.17 -12.36 3.84
C ILE A 905 20.70 -11.31 4.82
N MET A 906 20.72 -10.05 4.39
CA MET A 906 21.09 -8.92 5.26
C MET A 906 20.11 -8.83 6.43
N GLN A 907 20.61 -8.60 7.65
CA GLN A 907 19.84 -8.53 8.89
C GLN A 907 19.72 -7.08 9.38
N ASP A 908 20.83 -6.36 9.51
CA ASP A 908 20.84 -4.92 9.84
C ASP A 908 22.16 -4.28 9.40
N ARG A 909 22.21 -2.95 9.29
CA ARG A 909 23.39 -2.17 8.88
C ARG A 909 23.54 -0.86 9.66
N ARG A 910 24.75 -0.59 10.13
CA ARG A 910 25.11 0.60 10.92
C ARG A 910 26.31 1.31 10.32
N LEU A 911 26.11 2.55 9.89
CA LEU A 911 27.01 3.27 8.97
C LEU A 911 27.26 4.69 9.45
N GLN A 912 28.52 5.05 9.68
CA GLN A 912 28.92 6.29 10.34
C GLN A 912 29.01 7.51 9.41
N GLN A 913 28.63 7.35 8.13
CA GLN A 913 28.76 8.37 7.10
C GLN A 913 27.58 8.37 6.14
N ASP A 914 27.31 9.53 5.57
CA ASP A 914 26.45 9.70 4.39
C ASP A 914 27.11 9.06 3.14
N ASP A 915 26.29 8.64 2.18
CA ASP A 915 26.71 8.07 0.89
C ASP A 915 26.62 9.05 -0.28
N ASN A 916 26.42 10.34 0.01
CA ASN A 916 26.28 11.43 -0.96
C ASN A 916 25.09 11.21 -1.91
N ARG A 917 23.93 10.82 -1.36
CA ARG A 917 22.64 10.77 -2.08
C ARG A 917 21.63 11.82 -1.61
N GLY A 918 22.03 12.73 -0.72
CA GLY A 918 21.26 13.91 -0.31
C GLY A 918 20.64 13.83 1.08
N LEU A 919 20.72 12.67 1.74
CA LEU A 919 20.25 12.48 3.12
C LEU A 919 21.06 13.33 4.12
N GLY A 920 22.37 13.41 3.95
CA GLY A 920 23.28 14.21 4.77
C GLY A 920 23.61 13.59 6.13
N GLN A 921 23.41 12.29 6.30
CA GLN A 921 23.76 11.55 7.52
C GLN A 921 24.01 10.05 7.24
N GLY A 922 24.65 9.38 8.19
CA GLY A 922 24.74 7.91 8.20
C GLY A 922 23.51 7.25 8.83
N VAL A 923 23.53 5.91 8.87
CA VAL A 923 22.52 5.08 9.56
C VAL A 923 23.07 4.75 10.95
N THR A 924 22.60 5.49 11.97
CA THR A 924 23.10 5.39 13.34
C THR A 924 22.00 5.28 14.41
N ASP A 925 20.77 5.10 13.99
CA ASP A 925 19.55 5.00 14.81
C ASP A 925 19.09 3.55 15.07
N ASN A 926 19.93 2.54 14.78
CA ASN A 926 19.64 1.11 14.98
C ASN A 926 19.07 0.81 16.37
N LEU A 927 18.08 -0.08 16.40
CA LEU A 927 17.39 -0.56 17.59
C LEU A 927 17.32 -2.10 17.57
N LEU A 928 17.07 -2.72 18.74
CA LEU A 928 16.76 -4.15 18.84
C LEU A 928 15.63 -4.52 17.86
N THR A 929 15.98 -5.30 16.84
CA THR A 929 15.10 -5.63 15.71
C THR A 929 14.86 -7.14 15.63
N ASN A 930 13.59 -7.50 15.47
CA ASN A 930 13.10 -8.87 15.54
C ASN A 930 12.77 -9.39 14.14
N HIS A 931 13.59 -10.30 13.61
CA HIS A 931 13.39 -10.91 12.29
C HIS A 931 12.85 -12.33 12.39
N TRP A 932 11.78 -12.61 11.66
CA TRP A 932 11.18 -13.95 11.54
C TRP A 932 11.36 -14.52 10.14
N PHE A 933 11.71 -15.80 10.09
CA PHE A 933 11.85 -16.58 8.85
C PHE A 933 11.28 -18.00 9.01
N MET A 934 10.90 -18.62 7.90
CA MET A 934 10.68 -20.07 7.82
C MET A 934 11.52 -20.63 6.66
N PHE A 935 12.32 -21.65 6.95
CA PHE A 935 13.13 -22.38 5.97
C PHE A 935 12.42 -23.69 5.63
N VAL A 936 12.04 -23.83 4.36
CA VAL A 936 11.27 -24.96 3.82
C VAL A 936 12.14 -25.70 2.82
N LEU A 937 12.38 -27.00 3.04
CA LEU A 937 13.23 -27.83 2.20
C LEU A 937 12.40 -28.91 1.50
N GLU A 938 12.50 -28.97 0.18
CA GLU A 938 11.45 -29.53 -0.69
C GLU A 938 12.07 -30.46 -1.73
N LYS A 939 11.56 -31.69 -1.87
CA LYS A 939 12.06 -32.66 -2.86
C LYS A 939 11.29 -32.55 -4.16
N ARG A 940 12.00 -32.64 -5.29
CA ARG A 940 11.38 -32.64 -6.62
C ARG A 940 10.67 -33.96 -6.90
N ARG A 941 9.43 -33.89 -7.37
CA ARG A 941 8.66 -35.02 -7.90
C ARG A 941 9.16 -35.42 -9.28
N SER A 942 9.20 -36.72 -9.53
CA SER A 942 9.43 -37.32 -10.84
C SER A 942 8.47 -38.48 -11.05
N PRO A 943 7.57 -38.44 -12.07
CA PRO A 943 7.29 -37.29 -12.94
C PRO A 943 6.67 -36.11 -12.18
N CYS A 944 6.80 -34.89 -12.71
CA CYS A 944 6.12 -33.72 -12.17
C CYS A 944 4.63 -33.71 -12.60
N PRO A 945 3.68 -33.37 -11.71
CA PRO A 945 2.24 -33.42 -12.01
C PRO A 945 1.70 -32.24 -12.83
N SER A 946 2.47 -31.16 -13.03
CA SER A 946 2.06 -29.96 -13.76
C SER A 946 3.16 -29.47 -14.70
N PRO A 947 2.83 -28.60 -15.68
CA PRO A 947 3.83 -27.75 -16.30
C PRO A 947 4.58 -26.93 -15.24
N SER A 948 5.87 -26.72 -15.47
CA SER A 948 6.77 -25.91 -14.62
C SER A 948 7.56 -24.99 -15.55
N PRO A 949 7.95 -23.77 -15.13
CA PRO A 949 8.66 -22.83 -15.98
C PRO A 949 9.88 -23.47 -16.65
N SER A 950 10.03 -23.25 -17.96
CA SER A 950 11.18 -23.79 -18.71
C SER A 950 12.50 -23.20 -18.19
N THR A 951 13.63 -23.86 -18.43
CA THR A 951 14.93 -23.44 -17.88
C THR A 951 15.34 -22.02 -18.27
N ASN A 952 14.83 -21.51 -19.40
CA ASN A 952 15.09 -20.15 -19.90
C ASN A 952 13.98 -19.14 -19.53
N HIS A 953 12.95 -19.56 -18.80
CA HIS A 953 11.85 -18.69 -18.41
C HIS A 953 12.30 -17.66 -17.36
N PRO A 954 11.93 -16.35 -17.51
CA PRO A 954 12.39 -15.30 -16.60
C PRO A 954 11.61 -15.25 -15.27
N ALA A 955 10.38 -15.76 -15.21
CA ALA A 955 9.64 -15.90 -13.96
C ALA A 955 9.86 -17.30 -13.35
N GLY A 956 9.90 -17.35 -12.01
CA GLY A 956 9.76 -18.57 -11.23
C GLY A 956 8.34 -18.71 -10.67
N LEU A 957 8.13 -19.73 -9.83
CA LEU A 957 6.87 -19.94 -9.11
C LEU A 957 7.18 -20.49 -7.71
N LEU A 958 6.48 -19.99 -6.68
CA LEU A 958 6.52 -20.63 -5.36
C LEU A 958 5.92 -22.03 -5.43
N SER A 959 6.44 -22.92 -4.62
CA SER A 959 5.81 -24.21 -4.36
C SER A 959 4.59 -24.05 -3.46
N LEU A 960 3.80 -25.12 -3.33
CA LEU A 960 2.72 -25.18 -2.34
C LEU A 960 3.21 -24.88 -0.91
N TYR A 961 4.35 -25.44 -0.48
CA TYR A 961 4.83 -25.23 0.89
C TYR A 961 5.43 -23.83 1.08
N GLY A 962 6.13 -23.28 0.09
CA GLY A 962 6.61 -21.89 0.12
C GLY A 962 5.47 -20.88 0.22
N HIS A 963 4.37 -21.11 -0.52
CA HIS A 963 3.16 -20.28 -0.42
C HIS A 963 2.49 -20.38 0.96
N LEU A 964 2.27 -21.60 1.47
CA LEU A 964 1.67 -21.81 2.81
C LEU A 964 2.53 -21.24 3.95
N ALA A 965 3.86 -21.31 3.83
CA ALA A 965 4.79 -20.68 4.76
C ALA A 965 4.71 -19.14 4.70
N SER A 966 4.50 -18.56 3.51
CA SER A 966 4.28 -17.12 3.33
C SER A 966 2.97 -16.66 3.96
N GLU A 967 1.87 -17.39 3.78
CA GLU A 967 0.60 -17.10 4.47
C GLU A 967 0.74 -17.23 6.00
N GLU A 968 1.53 -18.19 6.50
CA GLU A 968 1.73 -18.39 7.94
C GLU A 968 2.42 -17.18 8.62
N LEU A 969 3.46 -16.62 8.00
CA LEU A 969 4.20 -15.47 8.53
C LEU A 969 3.50 -14.12 8.29
N LEU A 970 2.93 -13.89 7.11
CA LEU A 970 2.33 -12.60 6.75
C LEU A 970 0.91 -12.41 7.32
N HIS A 971 0.23 -13.50 7.67
CA HIS A 971 -1.13 -13.47 8.21
C HIS A 971 -1.23 -14.34 9.48
N PRO A 972 -0.57 -13.98 10.59
CA PRO A 972 -0.60 -14.76 11.83
C PRO A 972 -2.01 -14.76 12.46
N ILE A 973 -2.33 -15.83 13.20
CA ILE A 973 -3.54 -15.89 14.04
C ILE A 973 -3.39 -14.86 15.17
N ILE A 974 -4.38 -13.99 15.33
CA ILE A 974 -4.37 -12.92 16.32
C ILE A 974 -4.98 -13.43 17.62
N ALA A 975 -4.18 -13.47 18.69
CA ALA A 975 -4.64 -13.77 20.04
C ALA A 975 -5.05 -12.49 20.79
N MET A 976 -6.12 -12.57 21.58
CA MET A 976 -6.71 -11.47 22.34
C MET A 976 -7.18 -11.93 23.72
N HIS A 977 -7.06 -11.03 24.70
CA HIS A 977 -7.33 -11.26 26.12
C HIS A 977 -8.36 -10.27 26.68
N ARG A 978 -9.02 -10.63 27.78
CA ARG A 978 -9.97 -9.76 28.50
C ARG A 978 -9.25 -9.08 29.67
N PRO A 979 -9.19 -7.73 29.74
CA PRO A 979 -8.60 -7.03 30.88
C PRO A 979 -9.38 -7.23 32.19
N ASN A 980 -10.72 -7.16 32.11
CA ASN A 980 -11.62 -7.08 33.26
C ASN A 980 -12.87 -7.97 33.08
N VAL A 981 -13.76 -7.96 34.09
CA VAL A 981 -15.13 -8.46 33.95
C VAL A 981 -15.87 -7.61 32.91
N LEU A 982 -16.46 -8.25 31.90
CA LEU A 982 -17.23 -7.58 30.85
C LEU A 982 -18.67 -7.31 31.33
N PRO A 983 -19.33 -6.25 30.86
CA PRO A 983 -20.74 -5.95 31.19
C PRO A 983 -21.76 -6.86 30.47
N PHE A 984 -21.27 -7.84 29.70
CA PHE A 984 -22.05 -8.85 28.97
C PHE A 984 -21.20 -10.10 28.75
N ASP A 985 -21.86 -11.23 28.49
CA ASP A 985 -21.18 -12.45 28.06
C ASP A 985 -20.81 -12.41 26.57
N LEU A 986 -19.77 -13.18 26.25
CA LEU A 986 -19.30 -13.43 24.90
C LEU A 986 -19.35 -14.94 24.63
N ASN A 987 -19.98 -15.30 23.51
CA ASN A 987 -19.89 -16.62 22.89
C ASN A 987 -18.43 -17.04 22.69
N ALA A 988 -18.20 -18.35 22.70
CA ALA A 988 -16.86 -18.91 22.56
C ALA A 988 -16.43 -19.14 21.10
N TYR A 989 -17.31 -18.91 20.12
CA TYR A 989 -17.11 -19.26 18.72
C TYR A 989 -17.91 -18.39 17.76
N PHE A 990 -17.34 -18.12 16.59
CA PHE A 990 -17.98 -17.54 15.41
C PHE A 990 -17.32 -18.10 14.15
N SER A 991 -18.11 -18.50 13.15
CA SER A 991 -17.59 -18.86 11.82
C SER A 991 -18.52 -18.28 10.75
N PRO A 992 -18.02 -17.38 9.87
CA PRO A 992 -18.82 -16.81 8.80
C PRO A 992 -18.90 -17.72 7.56
N LEU A 993 -17.98 -18.68 7.43
CA LEU A 993 -17.86 -19.54 6.25
C LEU A 993 -18.76 -20.77 6.32
N ARG A 994 -19.27 -21.18 5.15
CA ARG A 994 -19.89 -22.51 4.92
C ARG A 994 -18.84 -23.55 4.52
N HIS A 995 -17.88 -23.14 3.69
CA HIS A 995 -16.78 -23.98 3.20
C HIS A 995 -15.48 -23.19 3.15
N ASP A 996 -14.36 -23.87 3.39
CA ASP A 996 -13.02 -23.30 3.29
C ASP A 996 -12.56 -23.14 1.83
N LEU A 997 -11.77 -22.11 1.55
CA LEU A 997 -11.19 -21.89 0.23
C LEU A 997 -9.94 -22.76 -0.04
N PRO A 998 -9.78 -23.25 -1.29
CA PRO A 998 -8.52 -23.82 -1.76
C PRO A 998 -7.34 -22.87 -1.48
N VAL A 999 -6.19 -23.44 -1.16
CA VAL A 999 -5.03 -22.71 -0.63
C VAL A 999 -4.36 -21.78 -1.64
N ASP A 1000 -4.51 -22.07 -2.93
CA ASP A 1000 -4.10 -21.21 -4.04
C ASP A 1000 -5.03 -20.00 -4.25
N LEU A 1001 -6.15 -19.92 -3.52
CA LEU A 1001 -7.09 -18.80 -3.56
C LEU A 1001 -7.05 -18.02 -2.25
N SER A 1002 -6.85 -16.71 -2.36
CA SER A 1002 -6.79 -15.81 -1.19
C SER A 1002 -7.73 -14.61 -1.40
N VAL A 1003 -8.47 -14.25 -0.35
CA VAL A 1003 -9.26 -13.01 -0.30
C VAL A 1003 -8.32 -11.90 0.18
N VAL A 1004 -7.84 -11.09 -0.77
CA VAL A 1004 -6.87 -10.02 -0.52
C VAL A 1004 -7.55 -8.79 0.13
N SER A 1005 -8.83 -8.59 -0.13
CA SER A 1005 -9.62 -7.55 0.53
C SER A 1005 -11.08 -7.96 0.69
N PHE A 1006 -11.66 -7.64 1.83
CA PHE A 1006 -13.08 -7.78 2.12
C PHE A 1006 -13.53 -6.56 2.92
N ARG A 1007 -14.33 -5.67 2.32
CA ARG A 1007 -14.63 -4.34 2.86
C ARG A 1007 -16.08 -3.96 2.61
N VAL A 1008 -16.71 -3.32 3.60
CA VAL A 1008 -18.04 -2.72 3.47
C VAL A 1008 -17.93 -1.38 2.73
N PHE A 1009 -18.83 -1.14 1.77
CA PHE A 1009 -18.96 0.11 1.01
C PHE A 1009 -20.41 0.60 1.06
N PRO A 1010 -20.67 1.92 1.06
CA PRO A 1010 -21.98 2.43 0.67
C PRO A 1010 -22.21 2.13 -0.82
N ILE A 1011 -23.45 1.83 -1.22
CA ILE A 1011 -23.81 1.61 -2.63
C ILE A 1011 -24.39 2.93 -3.19
N PRO A 1012 -23.97 3.40 -4.38
CA PRO A 1012 -24.42 4.70 -4.90
C PRO A 1012 -25.93 4.80 -5.16
N ASP A 1013 -26.55 3.74 -5.67
CA ASP A 1013 -27.88 3.78 -6.29
C ASP A 1013 -29.03 3.55 -5.28
N GLY A 1014 -28.98 4.18 -4.10
CA GLY A 1014 -30.03 4.08 -3.06
C GLY A 1014 -30.20 2.70 -2.39
N ALA A 1015 -29.37 1.74 -2.77
CA ALA A 1015 -29.46 0.33 -2.38
C ALA A 1015 -28.93 0.02 -0.96
N GLY A 1016 -28.28 0.97 -0.27
CA GLY A 1016 -27.83 0.81 1.11
C GLY A 1016 -26.36 0.39 1.24
N LYS A 1017 -26.09 -0.79 1.83
CA LYS A 1017 -24.72 -1.25 2.15
C LYS A 1017 -24.32 -2.45 1.29
N GLY A 1018 -23.16 -2.38 0.66
CA GLY A 1018 -22.53 -3.45 -0.10
C GLY A 1018 -21.25 -3.94 0.56
N ILE A 1019 -20.75 -5.08 0.11
CA ILE A 1019 -19.46 -5.63 0.53
C ILE A 1019 -18.65 -5.97 -0.72
N GLY A 1020 -17.53 -5.29 -0.90
CA GLY A 1020 -16.59 -5.56 -1.98
C GLY A 1020 -15.54 -6.57 -1.54
N MET A 1021 -15.34 -7.58 -2.38
CA MET A 1021 -14.37 -8.66 -2.19
C MET A 1021 -13.38 -8.68 -3.34
N VAL A 1022 -12.10 -8.76 -3.02
CA VAL A 1022 -11.00 -8.94 -3.98
C VAL A 1022 -10.41 -10.33 -3.79
N LEU A 1023 -10.53 -11.17 -4.81
CA LEU A 1023 -9.95 -12.50 -4.89
C LEU A 1023 -8.66 -12.46 -5.70
N HIS A 1024 -7.67 -13.26 -5.31
CA HIS A 1024 -6.46 -13.55 -6.09
C HIS A 1024 -6.23 -15.06 -6.15
N LYS A 1025 -5.82 -15.57 -7.31
CA LYS A 1025 -5.35 -16.95 -7.46
C LYS A 1025 -3.84 -17.00 -7.68
N ALA A 1026 -3.10 -17.55 -6.72
CA ALA A 1026 -1.67 -17.81 -6.86
C ALA A 1026 -1.39 -18.87 -7.94
N ALA A 1027 -0.30 -18.70 -8.68
CA ALA A 1027 0.26 -19.77 -9.50
C ALA A 1027 1.32 -20.53 -8.68
N LEU A 1028 1.19 -21.86 -8.62
CA LEU A 1028 2.02 -22.71 -7.77
C LEU A 1028 2.81 -23.74 -8.59
N ASP A 1029 4.08 -23.95 -8.25
CA ASP A 1029 4.91 -25.03 -8.79
C ASP A 1029 4.63 -26.33 -8.04
N MET A 1030 3.78 -27.17 -8.64
CA MET A 1030 3.39 -28.45 -8.04
C MET A 1030 4.46 -29.56 -8.23
N CYS A 1031 5.64 -29.26 -8.79
CA CYS A 1031 6.75 -30.21 -8.84
C CYS A 1031 7.43 -30.45 -7.47
N TRP A 1032 7.17 -29.64 -6.45
CA TRP A 1032 7.99 -29.62 -5.21
C TRP A 1032 7.28 -30.04 -3.93
N ASN A 1033 6.06 -30.60 -4.04
CA ASN A 1033 5.29 -31.08 -2.90
C ASN A 1033 5.36 -32.62 -2.73
N ASP A 1034 4.97 -33.10 -1.56
CA ASP A 1034 4.67 -34.51 -1.29
C ASP A 1034 3.14 -34.73 -1.24
N ASN A 1035 2.71 -35.89 -1.73
CA ASN A 1035 1.31 -36.33 -1.73
C ASN A 1035 0.72 -36.46 -0.32
N SER A 1036 1.56 -36.65 0.71
CA SER A 1036 1.14 -36.74 2.12
C SER A 1036 0.35 -35.50 2.58
N TYR A 1037 0.70 -34.31 2.08
CA TYR A 1037 0.07 -33.04 2.49
C TYR A 1037 -1.08 -32.57 1.62
N GLN A 1038 -1.24 -33.11 0.40
CA GLN A 1038 -2.39 -32.80 -0.47
C GLN A 1038 -3.74 -33.25 0.14
N ARG A 1039 -3.72 -34.14 1.14
CA ARG A 1039 -4.90 -34.53 1.94
C ARG A 1039 -5.34 -33.47 2.96
N TYR A 1040 -4.43 -32.58 3.37
CA TYR A 1040 -4.69 -31.53 4.35
C TYR A 1040 -4.87 -30.15 3.71
N PHE A 1041 -4.32 -29.94 2.51
CA PHE A 1041 -4.36 -28.66 1.78
C PHE A 1041 -4.93 -28.86 0.37
N ASN A 1042 -6.17 -28.43 0.18
CA ASN A 1042 -6.87 -28.50 -1.11
C ASN A 1042 -6.38 -27.38 -2.06
N VAL A 1043 -6.10 -27.72 -3.32
CA VAL A 1043 -5.68 -26.77 -4.39
C VAL A 1043 -6.72 -26.80 -5.50
N SER A 1044 -7.10 -25.66 -6.07
CA SER A 1044 -8.21 -25.58 -7.02
C SER A 1044 -7.88 -26.20 -8.39
N GLU A 1045 -8.64 -27.23 -8.78
CA GLU A 1045 -8.43 -27.94 -10.06
C GLU A 1045 -8.79 -27.07 -11.28
N SER A 1046 -9.96 -26.40 -11.24
CA SER A 1046 -10.47 -25.59 -12.36
C SER A 1046 -10.30 -24.08 -12.19
N GLY A 1047 -10.14 -23.59 -10.95
CA GLY A 1047 -10.24 -22.17 -10.60
C GLY A 1047 -11.68 -21.68 -10.37
N GLU A 1048 -12.68 -22.56 -10.44
CA GLU A 1048 -14.07 -22.22 -10.19
C GLU A 1048 -14.37 -22.05 -8.69
N ILE A 1049 -15.11 -20.99 -8.37
CA ILE A 1049 -15.50 -20.59 -7.01
C ILE A 1049 -16.98 -20.28 -7.02
N ASP A 1050 -17.76 -21.04 -6.27
CA ASP A 1050 -19.17 -20.75 -6.00
C ASP A 1050 -19.30 -19.74 -4.86
N LEU A 1051 -19.64 -18.50 -5.20
CA LEU A 1051 -19.69 -17.40 -4.25
C LEU A 1051 -20.85 -17.52 -3.24
N THR A 1052 -21.94 -18.23 -3.58
CA THR A 1052 -23.06 -18.48 -2.65
C THR A 1052 -22.74 -19.54 -1.59
N LYS A 1053 -21.77 -20.41 -1.88
CA LYS A 1053 -21.23 -21.40 -0.94
C LYS A 1053 -20.17 -20.81 0.01
N PHE A 1054 -19.88 -19.52 -0.08
CA PHE A 1054 -18.82 -18.90 0.72
C PHE A 1054 -19.31 -18.52 2.13
N PHE A 1055 -20.30 -17.63 2.23
CA PHE A 1055 -20.75 -17.04 3.50
C PHE A 1055 -22.10 -17.60 3.97
N ASN A 1056 -22.30 -17.66 5.29
CA ASN A 1056 -23.54 -18.16 5.90
C ASN A 1056 -24.79 -17.29 5.68
N TYR A 1057 -24.63 -16.02 5.29
CA TYR A 1057 -25.67 -14.97 5.39
C TYR A 1057 -25.82 -14.11 4.12
N ILE A 1058 -25.60 -14.70 2.94
CA ILE A 1058 -25.58 -13.98 1.64
C ILE A 1058 -26.60 -14.46 0.59
N ASP A 1059 -27.47 -15.41 0.93
CA ASP A 1059 -28.36 -16.08 -0.05
C ASP A 1059 -29.31 -15.10 -0.77
N ASP A 1060 -29.68 -14.03 -0.08
CA ASP A 1060 -30.55 -12.94 -0.49
C ASP A 1060 -29.79 -11.66 -0.90
N TRP A 1061 -28.50 -11.77 -1.23
CA TRP A 1061 -27.68 -10.69 -1.80
C TRP A 1061 -27.48 -10.86 -3.32
N ILE A 1062 -27.58 -9.76 -4.06
CA ILE A 1062 -27.19 -9.67 -5.46
C ILE A 1062 -25.66 -9.67 -5.53
N ILE A 1063 -25.10 -10.54 -6.39
CA ILE A 1063 -23.66 -10.60 -6.65
C ILE A 1063 -23.40 -9.97 -8.01
N SER A 1064 -22.63 -8.88 -8.05
CA SER A 1064 -22.21 -8.20 -9.26
C SER A 1064 -20.71 -8.30 -9.46
N LYS A 1065 -20.26 -8.31 -10.72
CA LYS A 1065 -18.89 -7.83 -10.99
C LYS A 1065 -18.83 -6.37 -10.58
N ALA A 1066 -17.68 -5.93 -10.10
CA ALA A 1066 -17.42 -4.52 -9.93
C ALA A 1066 -16.04 -4.18 -10.48
N PRO A 1067 -15.81 -2.91 -10.86
CA PRO A 1067 -14.47 -2.34 -10.86
C PRO A 1067 -13.76 -2.68 -9.53
N LEU A 1068 -12.44 -2.82 -9.52
CA LEU A 1068 -11.66 -3.09 -8.29
C LEU A 1068 -11.98 -2.08 -7.16
N THR A 1069 -12.41 -0.88 -7.54
CA THR A 1069 -12.86 0.24 -6.72
C THR A 1069 -14.23 0.06 -6.06
N PHE A 1070 -15.15 -0.73 -6.62
CA PHE A 1070 -16.54 -0.83 -6.14
C PHE A 1070 -17.35 0.49 -6.19
N HIS A 1071 -16.95 1.47 -7.00
CA HIS A 1071 -17.72 2.73 -7.13
C HIS A 1071 -18.97 2.63 -8.00
N ASN A 1072 -19.01 1.63 -8.89
CA ASN A 1072 -20.16 1.34 -9.75
C ASN A 1072 -20.53 -0.13 -9.57
N VAL A 1073 -21.82 -0.41 -9.56
CA VAL A 1073 -22.34 -1.77 -9.63
C VAL A 1073 -22.21 -2.24 -11.07
N GLY A 1074 -21.26 -3.13 -11.35
CA GLY A 1074 -21.16 -3.78 -12.65
C GLY A 1074 -22.28 -4.82 -12.85
N PRO A 1075 -22.31 -5.49 -14.02
CA PRO A 1075 -23.38 -6.43 -14.32
C PRO A 1075 -23.49 -7.53 -13.26
N SER A 1076 -24.73 -7.77 -12.82
CA SER A 1076 -25.07 -8.90 -11.95
C SER A 1076 -24.59 -10.20 -12.59
N LEU A 1077 -23.91 -11.03 -11.80
CA LEU A 1077 -23.43 -12.32 -12.25
C LEU A 1077 -24.61 -13.24 -12.52
N LYS A 1078 -24.74 -13.71 -13.77
CA LYS A 1078 -25.79 -14.67 -14.19
C LYS A 1078 -25.66 -16.04 -13.52
N SER A 1079 -24.49 -16.35 -12.95
CA SER A 1079 -24.20 -17.53 -12.15
C SER A 1079 -23.36 -17.08 -10.95
N PRO A 1080 -23.60 -17.59 -9.73
CA PRO A 1080 -22.74 -17.31 -8.58
C PRO A 1080 -21.35 -17.96 -8.69
N ILE A 1081 -21.13 -18.81 -9.70
CA ILE A 1081 -19.84 -19.43 -9.98
C ILE A 1081 -18.99 -18.49 -10.84
N VAL A 1082 -17.82 -18.11 -10.33
CA VAL A 1082 -16.78 -17.39 -11.06
C VAL A 1082 -15.57 -18.28 -11.29
N ASN A 1083 -14.83 -18.09 -12.37
CA ASN A 1083 -13.55 -18.76 -12.60
C ASN A 1083 -12.40 -17.74 -12.51
N LEU A 1084 -11.32 -18.09 -11.81
CA LEU A 1084 -10.06 -17.35 -11.77
C LEU A 1084 -8.93 -18.20 -12.36
N CYS A 1085 -8.21 -17.62 -13.31
CA CYS A 1085 -6.95 -18.15 -13.83
C CYS A 1085 -5.78 -17.86 -12.87
N PRO A 1086 -4.67 -18.62 -12.93
CA PRO A 1086 -3.46 -18.31 -12.15
C PRO A 1086 -2.96 -16.87 -12.39
N HIS A 1087 -2.47 -16.22 -11.34
CA HIS A 1087 -2.14 -14.79 -11.25
C HIS A 1087 -3.32 -13.80 -11.44
N GLN A 1088 -4.55 -14.27 -11.65
CA GLN A 1088 -5.70 -13.37 -11.85
C GLN A 1088 -6.17 -12.77 -10.52
N ILE A 1089 -6.53 -11.48 -10.56
CA ILE A 1089 -7.26 -10.78 -9.51
C ILE A 1089 -8.69 -10.50 -10.02
N LEU A 1090 -9.70 -10.72 -9.16
CA LEU A 1090 -11.12 -10.48 -9.46
C LEU A 1090 -11.80 -9.69 -8.34
N SER A 1091 -12.55 -8.64 -8.71
CA SER A 1091 -13.40 -7.86 -7.81
C SER A 1091 -14.88 -8.18 -7.95
N ILE A 1092 -15.52 -8.47 -6.82
CA ILE A 1092 -16.93 -8.85 -6.70
C ILE A 1092 -17.61 -7.95 -5.68
N LEU A 1093 -18.76 -7.39 -6.01
CA LEU A 1093 -19.62 -6.64 -5.09
C LEU A 1093 -20.83 -7.49 -4.72
N PHE A 1094 -20.95 -7.81 -3.43
CA PHE A 1094 -22.21 -8.27 -2.85
C PHE A 1094 -23.03 -7.04 -2.45
N HIS A 1095 -24.28 -6.95 -2.88
CA HIS A 1095 -25.19 -5.87 -2.50
C HIS A 1095 -26.63 -6.35 -2.34
N LYS A 1096 -27.48 -5.53 -1.74
CA LYS A 1096 -28.94 -5.70 -1.71
C LYS A 1096 -29.56 -4.41 -2.21
N THR A 1097 -30.72 -4.46 -2.85
CA THR A 1097 -31.59 -3.28 -3.01
C THR A 1097 -32.34 -3.04 -1.70
N GLN A 1098 -32.51 -1.78 -1.27
CA GLN A 1098 -33.45 -1.48 -0.17
C GLN A 1098 -34.88 -1.80 -0.61
N SER A 1099 -35.64 -2.42 0.29
CA SER A 1099 -37.08 -2.70 0.18
C SER A 1099 -37.87 -1.74 1.06
#